data_AF-A0A7S1UAC2-F1
#
_entry.id   AF-A0A7S1UAC2-F1
#
_cell.length_a   1.000
_cell.length_b   1.000
_cell.length_c   1.000
_cell.angle_alpha   90.00
_cell.angle_beta   90.00
_cell.angle_gamma   90.00
#
_symmetry.space_group_name_H-M   'P 1'
#
loop_
_entity.id
_entity.type
_entity.pdbx_description
1 polymer ?
#
loop_
_entity_poly.entity_id
_entity_poly.type
_entity_poly.pdbx_seq_one_letter_code
_entity_poly.pdbx_strand_id
1 'polypeptide(L)'
;DNDGGDDDDDDDDVDGPDKLLLVRFLQLCCEGHFRPNQDIFREQDRAISVNILDSLLKYLRFLSRNPCRSSTGAAQAVADTVLEVIQGPCIGNQMYLATSSELIEVLNRLLRAKVVKDCEEEEEIALKQTALEIFEALLEGQSNDSEIYERILNVIHLDTLQALILSPGSAEDSDEKSDLQVESLVLMQMLFDAKPEVANEVQLPPSVQAMMGNQVRSVEVVWNGTNQRRFFPLPEEMHDLSEASKNALVADVDRSNQENKLQEFLTRSEDLYREIMHQQWLKTKKLFDFSLARVFSRTFQDRATWVAFALNMVINLCIMLSYEYETPEDTVPRGDTAVEVFTQILNVCQAGCSTFVLILFYVVRVPVLYQSYVAADYSKFRCVLYTASDVFTMYYFCYVVIAFIGIFAPDGPIFNSILLMDIIVKDATTRDVIYAVLYPIRQLSMTLLLTAMVIYIFAVNIFYDYRHDFSVGSGERDCDTLRGCYLTTVGYGLRLSGGIGDNMEHDIGKRWLLDISYFFIVLIILLNIVFGIIIDTFSELRAKKQDRERDTFEVCFICGIEKPVFDKQSVDGTSGFRRHYHEDHNMWNYMSFIVFLKLQDKDDDDGLEQYVRTCCENTDITWFPVGKAMCLDKNGDEEENATKALEKRFEDVEALVRQANEAQRRIVEKHSERIETLIANLIASGAKQRSMSQVPDARANSASGNREGLSLGMFRAGGAGAGAA
;
A
#
# COMPACT_ATOMS: atom_id res chain seq x y z
N ASP A 1 67.73 20.55 -7.12
CA ASP A 1 67.93 20.38 -5.67
C ASP A 1 67.43 21.62 -4.94
N ASN A 2 66.15 21.61 -4.58
CA ASN A 2 65.63 22.37 -3.45
C ASN A 2 64.34 21.66 -3.02
N ASP A 3 64.46 20.88 -1.95
CA ASP A 3 63.35 20.27 -1.22
C ASP A 3 62.36 21.36 -0.80
N GLY A 4 61.13 21.27 -1.29
CA GLY A 4 59.97 21.85 -0.63
C GLY A 4 59.41 20.75 0.25
N GLY A 5 59.58 20.91 1.57
CA GLY A 5 58.92 20.06 2.54
C GLY A 5 57.41 20.25 2.42
N ASP A 6 56.72 19.13 2.38
CA ASP A 6 55.30 19.02 2.65
C ASP A 6 55.10 19.50 4.10
N ASP A 7 54.45 20.66 4.25
CA ASP A 7 53.81 21.02 5.51
C ASP A 7 52.60 20.09 5.62
N ASP A 8 52.75 19.04 6.43
CA ASP A 8 51.63 18.27 6.96
C ASP A 8 50.74 19.27 7.71
N ASP A 9 49.60 19.62 7.11
CA ASP A 9 48.45 20.18 7.81
C ASP A 9 47.96 19.08 8.77
N ASP A 10 48.63 18.96 9.92
CA ASP A 10 48.09 18.30 11.10
C ASP A 10 46.82 19.06 11.46
N ASP A 11 45.66 18.50 11.06
CA ASP A 11 44.37 18.79 11.65
C ASP A 11 44.54 18.67 13.17
N ASP A 12 44.66 19.83 13.84
CA ASP A 12 44.63 19.95 15.30
C ASP A 12 43.20 19.59 15.77
N ASP A 13 42.86 18.30 15.70
CA ASP A 13 41.80 17.69 16.48
C ASP A 13 42.21 17.84 17.94
N VAL A 14 41.79 18.94 18.56
CA VAL A 14 41.95 19.16 19.99
C VAL A 14 41.18 18.03 20.68
N ASP A 15 41.92 17.01 21.15
CA ASP A 15 41.40 15.92 21.96
C ASP A 15 40.42 16.49 22.99
N GLY A 16 39.14 16.18 22.78
CA GLY A 16 38.08 16.65 23.66
C GLY A 16 38.37 16.24 25.11
N PRO A 17 37.95 17.02 26.12
CA PRO A 17 38.24 16.70 27.52
C PRO A 17 37.81 15.27 27.87
N ASP A 18 38.66 14.50 28.58
CA ASP A 18 38.45 13.09 29.01
C ASP A 18 37.04 12.75 29.53
N LYS A 19 36.29 13.75 30.01
CA LYS A 19 34.90 13.62 30.46
C LYS A 19 33.90 13.32 29.34
N LEU A 20 34.24 13.61 28.07
CA LEU A 20 33.42 13.26 26.91
C LEU A 20 33.38 11.75 26.68
N LEU A 21 34.44 11.01 27.05
CA LEU A 21 34.44 9.55 27.00
C LEU A 21 33.38 8.95 27.93
N LEU A 22 33.15 9.55 29.10
CA LEU A 22 32.09 9.10 30.02
C LEU A 22 30.70 9.35 29.45
N VAL A 23 30.48 10.53 28.84
CA VAL A 23 29.20 10.88 28.22
C VAL A 23 28.93 9.94 27.04
N ARG A 24 29.92 9.70 26.17
CA ARG A 24 29.81 8.74 25.08
C ARG A 24 29.55 7.31 25.58
N PHE A 25 30.21 6.87 26.65
CA PHE A 25 29.91 5.58 27.26
C PHE A 25 28.45 5.48 27.72
N LEU A 26 27.91 6.54 28.33
CA LEU A 26 26.52 6.58 28.77
C LEU A 26 25.55 6.57 27.58
N GLN A 27 25.86 7.29 26.50
CA GLN A 27 25.11 7.26 25.24
C GLN A 27 25.00 5.83 24.69
N LEU A 28 26.15 5.16 24.50
CA LEU A 28 26.22 3.78 23.98
C LEU A 28 25.53 2.74 24.87
N CYS A 29 25.26 3.06 26.15
CA CYS A 29 24.48 2.17 27.02
C CYS A 29 22.98 2.20 26.71
N CYS A 30 22.50 3.25 26.06
CA CYS A 30 21.08 3.48 25.73
C CYS A 30 20.78 3.30 24.23
N GLU A 31 21.81 3.32 23.39
CA GLU A 31 21.75 3.03 21.95
C GLU A 31 21.02 1.71 21.67
N GLY A 32 20.21 1.69 20.60
CA GLY A 32 19.33 0.57 20.28
C GLY A 32 18.09 0.45 21.19
N HIS A 33 17.72 1.53 21.87
CA HIS A 33 16.46 1.71 22.61
C HIS A 33 16.19 0.66 23.70
N PHE A 34 17.24 0.26 24.42
CA PHE A 34 17.09 -0.72 25.49
C PHE A 34 16.47 -0.10 26.75
N ARG A 35 15.14 -0.15 26.83
CA ARG A 35 14.31 0.47 27.89
C ARG A 35 14.81 0.29 29.33
N PRO A 36 15.27 -0.90 29.78
CA PRO A 36 15.78 -1.05 31.15
C PRO A 36 16.99 -0.16 31.47
N ASN A 37 17.89 0.07 30.51
CA ASN A 37 19.02 0.98 30.72
C ASN A 37 18.54 2.44 30.73
N GLN A 38 17.61 2.80 29.85
CA GLN A 38 17.04 4.14 29.82
C GLN A 38 16.32 4.50 31.13
N ASP A 39 15.53 3.59 31.70
CA ASP A 39 14.82 3.81 32.97
C ASP A 39 15.79 3.99 34.15
N ILE A 40 16.92 3.26 34.14
CA ILE A 40 17.98 3.41 35.16
C ILE A 40 18.56 4.83 35.18
N PHE A 41 18.52 5.61 34.10
CA PHE A 41 19.00 7.00 34.14
C PHE A 41 18.10 7.92 34.99
N ARG A 42 16.81 7.60 35.09
CA ARG A 42 15.82 8.36 35.86
C ARG A 42 15.76 7.90 37.30
N GLU A 43 15.63 6.59 37.52
CA GLU A 43 15.44 6.02 38.84
C GLU A 43 16.11 4.65 38.96
N GLN A 44 16.84 4.42 40.05
CA GLN A 44 17.41 3.11 40.36
C GLN A 44 16.76 2.52 41.59
N ASP A 45 16.41 1.22 41.54
CA ASP A 45 15.82 0.47 42.65
C ASP A 45 16.85 0.19 43.76
N ARG A 46 17.24 1.26 44.46
CA ARG A 46 18.20 1.28 45.57
C ARG A 46 17.81 2.34 46.58
N ALA A 47 18.31 2.20 47.82
CA ALA A 47 18.04 3.15 48.91
C ALA A 47 18.46 4.60 48.61
N ILE A 48 19.41 4.80 47.69
CA ILE A 48 19.81 6.10 47.16
C ILE A 48 19.65 6.03 45.65
N SER A 49 18.66 6.75 45.12
CA SER A 49 18.44 6.93 43.69
C SER A 49 19.05 8.26 43.25
N VAL A 50 19.81 8.24 42.16
CA VAL A 50 20.47 9.41 41.57
C VAL A 50 19.88 9.63 40.19
N ASN A 51 19.19 10.75 40.00
CA ASN A 51 18.68 11.12 38.70
C ASN A 51 19.82 11.66 37.81
N ILE A 52 20.25 10.85 36.86
CA ILE A 52 21.33 11.19 35.92
C ILE A 52 20.84 12.21 34.90
N LEU A 53 19.56 12.16 34.51
CA LEU A 53 18.94 13.11 33.58
C LEU A 53 19.09 14.55 34.09
N ASP A 54 18.83 14.77 35.38
CA ASP A 54 19.01 16.06 36.04
C ASP A 54 20.45 16.57 35.95
N SER A 55 21.41 15.66 36.01
CA SER A 55 22.84 15.98 35.96
C SER A 55 23.26 16.35 34.54
N LEU A 56 22.78 15.59 33.53
CA LEU A 56 22.96 15.88 32.11
C LEU A 56 22.35 17.24 31.75
N LEU A 57 21.12 17.52 32.17
CA LEU A 57 20.46 18.81 31.91
C LEU A 57 21.17 19.99 32.58
N LYS A 58 21.63 19.83 33.82
CA LYS A 58 22.43 20.87 34.50
C LYS A 58 23.70 21.17 33.73
N TYR A 59 24.34 20.14 33.17
CA TYR A 59 25.54 20.29 32.37
C TYR A 59 25.24 20.97 31.02
N LEU A 60 24.22 20.51 30.28
CA LEU A 60 23.78 21.12 29.02
C LEU A 60 23.37 22.59 29.20
N ARG A 61 22.66 22.90 30.29
CA ARG A 61 22.30 24.28 30.64
C ARG A 61 23.53 25.17 30.87
N PHE A 62 24.56 24.64 31.52
CA PHE A 62 25.81 25.36 31.74
C PHE A 62 26.55 25.63 30.43
N LEU A 63 26.62 24.62 29.55
CA LEU A 63 27.27 24.71 28.24
C LEU A 63 26.56 25.73 27.34
N SER A 64 25.22 25.65 27.23
CA SER A 64 24.40 26.57 26.42
C SER A 64 24.51 28.07 26.79
N ARG A 65 25.10 28.41 27.95
CA ARG A 65 25.30 29.79 28.40
C ARG A 65 26.69 30.33 28.10
N ASN A 66 27.63 29.47 27.75
CA ASN A 66 29.05 29.81 27.60
C ASN A 66 29.56 29.37 26.22
N PRO A 67 29.11 30.01 25.11
CA PRO A 67 29.48 29.58 23.77
C PRO A 67 30.99 29.73 23.53
N CYS A 68 31.63 28.63 23.18
CA CYS A 68 32.99 28.44 22.67
C CYS A 68 33.07 27.05 22.01
N ARG A 69 34.06 26.80 21.15
CA ARG A 69 34.14 25.53 20.38
C ARG A 69 34.06 24.29 21.26
N SER A 70 34.87 24.23 22.32
CA SER A 70 34.85 23.10 23.26
C SER A 70 33.52 22.94 24.01
N SER A 71 32.76 24.02 24.19
CA SER A 71 31.44 23.94 24.83
C SER A 71 30.36 23.44 23.88
N THR A 72 30.48 23.75 22.58
CA THR A 72 29.57 23.32 21.53
C THR A 72 29.75 21.82 21.31
N GLY A 73 30.98 21.35 21.11
CA GLY A 73 31.27 19.91 21.04
C GLY A 73 30.88 19.13 22.30
N ALA A 74 31.04 19.71 23.50
CA ALA A 74 30.56 19.07 24.72
C ALA A 74 29.03 19.10 24.86
N ALA A 75 28.38 20.15 24.36
CA ALA A 75 26.92 20.23 24.35
C ALA A 75 26.33 19.21 23.39
N GLN A 76 26.97 19.00 22.23
CA GLN A 76 26.64 17.96 21.26
C GLN A 76 26.59 16.59 21.93
N ALA A 77 27.71 16.13 22.50
CA ALA A 77 27.78 14.80 23.11
C ALA A 77 26.73 14.60 24.23
N VAL A 78 26.43 15.65 25.01
CA VAL A 78 25.39 15.60 26.04
C VAL A 78 23.98 15.57 25.43
N ALA A 79 23.74 16.33 24.37
CA ALA A 79 22.48 16.34 23.64
C ALA A 79 22.22 14.97 22.99
N ASP A 80 23.22 14.38 22.34
CA ASP A 80 23.13 13.02 21.77
C ASP A 80 22.79 11.99 22.86
N THR A 81 23.44 12.09 24.04
CA THR A 81 23.10 11.21 25.17
C THR A 81 21.67 11.42 25.66
N VAL A 82 21.16 12.66 25.68
CA VAL A 82 19.78 12.93 26.07
C VAL A 82 18.81 12.34 25.05
N LEU A 83 19.13 12.43 23.76
CA LEU A 83 18.35 11.88 22.65
C LEU A 83 18.19 10.35 22.78
N GLU A 84 19.30 9.62 22.94
CA GLU A 84 19.28 8.14 23.10
C GLU A 84 18.49 7.67 24.33
N VAL A 85 18.43 8.49 25.37
CA VAL A 85 17.76 8.15 26.62
C VAL A 85 16.23 8.30 26.52
N ILE A 86 15.74 9.03 25.51
CA ILE A 86 14.30 9.23 25.26
C ILE A 86 13.77 8.48 24.02
N GLN A 87 14.58 8.34 22.97
CA GLN A 87 14.23 7.65 21.73
C GLN A 87 13.86 6.19 21.99
N GLY A 88 12.92 5.65 21.21
CA GLY A 88 12.38 4.33 21.46
C GLY A 88 11.53 4.32 22.73
N PRO A 89 10.25 4.66 22.59
CA PRO A 89 9.58 5.69 23.36
C PRO A 89 9.67 5.37 24.84
N CYS A 90 10.56 6.08 25.54
CA CYS A 90 10.69 5.95 26.97
C CYS A 90 9.77 6.96 27.68
N ILE A 91 8.49 6.63 27.76
CA ILE A 91 7.41 7.51 28.27
C ILE A 91 7.78 8.18 29.61
N GLY A 92 8.42 7.43 30.52
CA GLY A 92 8.80 7.98 31.82
C GLY A 92 9.92 9.03 31.75
N ASN A 93 10.90 8.85 30.84
CA ASN A 93 11.97 9.83 30.64
C ASN A 93 11.45 11.05 29.88
N GLN A 94 10.66 10.81 28.82
CA GLN A 94 9.99 11.86 28.04
C GLN A 94 9.15 12.77 28.95
N MET A 95 8.28 12.19 29.78
CA MET A 95 7.41 12.93 30.69
C MET A 95 8.22 13.71 31.75
N TYR A 96 9.26 13.09 32.32
CA TYR A 96 10.10 13.77 33.30
C TYR A 96 10.80 14.99 32.69
N LEU A 97 11.41 14.81 31.51
CA LEU A 97 12.15 15.87 30.82
C LEU A 97 11.24 16.97 30.29
N ALA A 98 10.04 16.66 29.81
CA ALA A 98 9.10 17.66 29.31
C ALA A 98 8.44 18.49 30.44
N THR A 99 7.97 17.82 31.50
CA THR A 99 7.08 18.45 32.49
C THR A 99 7.81 18.88 33.77
N SER A 100 8.81 18.12 34.19
CA SER A 100 9.49 18.34 35.49
C SER A 100 10.86 19.01 35.36
N SER A 101 11.33 19.26 34.13
CA SER A 101 12.67 19.79 33.86
C SER A 101 12.63 21.10 33.04
N GLU A 102 13.80 21.74 32.89
CA GLU A 102 13.98 22.94 32.04
C GLU A 102 14.53 22.59 30.63
N LEU A 103 14.40 21.33 30.16
CA LEU A 103 14.97 20.90 28.87
C LEU A 103 14.44 21.74 27.71
N ILE A 104 13.12 21.93 27.61
CA ILE A 104 12.49 22.67 26.50
C ILE A 104 12.99 24.13 26.43
N GLU A 105 13.19 24.78 27.58
CA GLU A 105 13.75 26.13 27.64
C GLU A 105 15.23 26.16 27.21
N VAL A 106 15.99 25.10 27.50
CA VAL A 106 17.38 24.94 27.05
C VAL A 106 17.43 24.71 25.54
N LEU A 107 16.61 23.80 24.99
CA LEU A 107 16.53 23.53 23.54
C LEU A 107 16.16 24.79 22.75
N ASN A 108 15.16 25.56 23.20
CA ASN A 108 14.82 26.84 22.58
C ASN A 108 15.99 27.86 22.62
N ARG A 109 16.88 27.79 23.61
CA ARG A 109 18.09 28.62 23.63
C ARG A 109 19.09 28.15 22.57
N LEU A 110 19.29 26.84 22.44
CA LEU A 110 20.17 26.23 21.42
C LEU A 110 19.69 26.57 20.01
N LEU A 111 18.40 26.44 19.71
CA LEU A 111 17.84 26.79 18.40
C LEU A 111 18.07 28.27 18.01
N ARG A 112 18.13 29.17 18.99
CA ARG A 112 18.40 30.61 18.78
C ARG A 112 19.87 30.97 18.86
N ALA A 113 20.75 30.03 19.17
CA ALA A 113 22.17 30.29 19.26
C ALA A 113 22.68 30.79 17.90
N LYS A 114 23.54 31.80 17.96
CA LYS A 114 24.27 32.33 16.81
C LYS A 114 25.72 31.95 16.99
N VAL A 115 26.44 31.80 15.89
CA VAL A 115 27.89 31.60 15.91
C VAL A 115 28.54 32.83 16.56
N VAL A 116 29.22 32.64 17.69
CA VAL A 116 29.93 33.70 18.42
C VAL A 116 31.28 33.16 18.89
N LYS A 117 32.32 34.01 18.91
CA LYS A 117 33.69 33.69 19.32
C LYS A 117 34.38 32.70 18.35
N ASP A 118 34.92 31.62 18.89
CA ASP A 118 35.65 30.52 18.25
C ASP A 118 34.74 29.36 17.83
N CYS A 119 33.41 29.48 17.98
CA CYS A 119 32.48 28.43 17.55
C CYS A 119 32.50 28.28 16.03
N GLU A 120 32.36 27.04 15.57
CA GLU A 120 32.27 26.70 14.16
C GLU A 120 30.81 26.59 13.72
N GLU A 121 30.50 27.06 12.51
CA GLU A 121 29.12 27.10 12.02
C GLU A 121 28.54 25.69 11.84
N GLU A 122 29.35 24.74 11.38
CA GLU A 122 28.95 23.35 11.19
C GLU A 122 28.61 22.66 12.53
N GLU A 123 29.46 22.80 13.55
CA GLU A 123 29.20 22.27 14.90
C GLU A 123 27.90 22.86 15.52
N GLU A 124 27.64 24.15 15.31
CA GLU A 124 26.42 24.80 15.78
C GLU A 124 25.17 24.38 15.00
N ILE A 125 25.30 24.04 13.70
CA ILE A 125 24.21 23.47 12.90
C ILE A 125 23.87 22.06 13.38
N ALA A 126 24.87 21.22 13.60
CA ALA A 126 24.69 19.87 14.15
C ALA A 126 23.98 19.90 15.51
N LEU A 127 24.39 20.79 16.41
CA LEU A 127 23.75 20.94 17.72
C LEU A 127 22.29 21.39 17.63
N LYS A 128 21.95 22.18 16.61
CA LYS A 128 20.56 22.57 16.35
C LYS A 128 19.74 21.42 15.78
N GLN A 129 20.31 20.59 14.91
CA GLN A 129 19.65 19.38 14.39
C GLN A 129 19.30 18.43 15.54
N THR A 130 20.28 18.09 16.38
CA THR A 130 20.04 17.25 17.57
C THR A 130 19.03 17.87 18.52
N ALA A 131 19.00 19.20 18.66
CA ALA A 131 17.97 19.87 19.46
C ALA A 131 16.55 19.71 18.87
N LEU A 132 16.40 19.67 17.54
CA LEU A 132 15.13 19.37 16.86
C LEU A 132 14.76 17.89 17.03
N GLU A 133 15.71 16.97 16.85
CA GLU A 133 15.51 15.54 17.05
C GLU A 133 15.08 15.24 18.50
N ILE A 134 15.63 15.93 19.50
CA ILE A 134 15.16 15.78 20.89
C ILE A 134 13.69 16.23 21.02
N PHE A 135 13.25 17.28 20.32
CA PHE A 135 11.83 17.63 20.31
C PHE A 135 10.97 16.54 19.67
N GLU A 136 11.41 15.95 18.55
CA GLU A 136 10.70 14.87 17.88
C GLU A 136 10.65 13.61 18.76
N ALA A 137 11.77 13.22 19.36
CA ALA A 137 11.87 12.08 20.27
C ALA A 137 11.08 12.26 21.58
N LEU A 138 10.81 13.50 22.01
CA LEU A 138 9.87 13.75 23.12
C LEU A 138 8.40 13.49 22.72
N LEU A 139 8.07 13.66 21.44
CA LEU A 139 6.75 13.44 20.88
C LEU A 139 6.54 12.00 20.40
N GLU A 140 7.62 11.26 20.18
CA GLU A 140 7.63 9.87 19.75
C GLU A 140 6.78 8.98 20.68
N GLY A 141 5.81 8.26 20.10
CA GLY A 141 4.95 7.34 20.85
C GLY A 141 3.86 8.02 21.70
N GLN A 142 3.74 9.35 21.65
CA GLN A 142 2.75 10.11 22.40
C GLN A 142 1.46 10.27 21.60
N SER A 143 0.31 10.25 22.28
CA SER A 143 -0.96 10.65 21.68
C SER A 143 -1.02 12.16 21.47
N ASN A 144 -1.75 12.64 20.46
CA ASN A 144 -1.89 14.07 20.15
C ASN A 144 -2.45 14.92 21.32
N ASP A 145 -3.12 14.30 22.30
CA ASP A 145 -3.63 14.94 23.52
C ASP A 145 -2.70 14.79 24.74
N SER A 146 -1.44 14.41 24.54
CA SER A 146 -0.49 14.30 25.64
C SER A 146 -0.16 15.67 26.25
N GLU A 147 0.10 15.69 27.55
CA GLU A 147 0.59 16.88 28.26
C GLU A 147 1.92 17.40 27.66
N ILE A 148 2.69 16.52 27.02
CA ILE A 148 3.96 16.86 26.38
C ILE A 148 3.73 17.75 25.15
N TYR A 149 2.76 17.41 24.29
CA TYR A 149 2.39 18.25 23.13
C TYR A 149 1.96 19.64 23.60
N GLU A 150 1.09 19.73 24.59
CA GLU A 150 0.64 21.02 25.15
C GLU A 150 1.80 21.82 25.74
N ARG A 151 2.69 21.16 26.48
CA ARG A 151 3.85 21.81 27.10
C ARG A 151 4.82 22.35 26.04
N ILE A 152 5.11 21.58 25.00
CA ILE A 152 6.00 22.01 23.91
C ILE A 152 5.37 23.19 23.16
N LEU A 153 4.11 23.09 22.73
CA LEU A 153 3.41 24.15 22.01
C LEU A 153 3.37 25.49 22.78
N ASN A 154 3.24 25.45 24.11
CA ASN A 154 3.20 26.65 24.95
C ASN A 154 4.57 27.33 25.13
N VAL A 155 5.67 26.62 24.92
CA VAL A 155 7.04 27.12 25.22
C VAL A 155 7.88 27.30 23.96
N ILE A 156 7.63 26.53 22.91
CA ILE A 156 8.39 26.57 21.67
C ILE A 156 8.17 27.89 20.92
N HIS A 157 9.25 28.44 20.39
CA HIS A 157 9.19 29.66 19.59
C HIS A 157 9.04 29.32 18.11
N LEU A 158 7.80 29.26 17.61
CA LEU A 158 7.49 28.93 16.21
C LEU A 158 8.17 29.88 15.21
N ASP A 159 8.34 31.16 15.56
CA ASP A 159 9.09 32.13 14.74
C ASP A 159 10.56 31.71 14.53
N THR A 160 11.15 31.02 15.52
CA THR A 160 12.53 30.51 15.41
C THR A 160 12.58 29.34 14.43
N LEU A 161 11.64 28.40 14.51
CA LEU A 161 11.53 27.31 13.54
C LEU A 161 11.32 27.84 12.12
N GLN A 162 10.43 28.83 11.97
CA GLN A 162 10.20 29.48 10.68
C GLN A 162 11.47 30.17 10.14
N ALA A 163 12.24 30.82 11.01
CA ALA A 163 13.51 31.43 10.62
C ALA A 163 14.56 30.39 10.19
N LEU A 164 14.61 29.23 10.83
CA LEU A 164 15.48 28.12 10.44
C LEU A 164 15.10 27.57 9.06
N ILE A 165 13.80 27.37 8.80
CA ILE A 165 13.28 26.91 7.50
C ILE A 165 13.64 27.91 6.38
N LEU A 166 13.54 29.21 6.65
CA LEU A 166 13.79 30.27 5.68
C LEU A 166 15.26 30.69 5.57
N SER A 167 16.14 30.16 6.40
CA SER A 167 17.56 30.51 6.35
C SER A 167 18.13 30.11 4.98
N PRO A 168 18.81 31.01 4.25
CA PRO A 168 19.51 30.60 3.03
C PRO A 168 20.56 29.55 3.43
N GLY A 169 20.56 28.41 2.73
CA GLY A 169 21.64 27.43 2.87
C GLY A 169 22.98 28.08 2.55
N SER A 170 24.04 27.64 3.22
CA SER A 170 25.41 28.14 3.06
C SER A 170 26.02 27.89 1.67
N ALA A 171 25.29 27.25 0.75
CA ALA A 171 25.67 27.08 -0.64
C ALA A 171 24.83 27.98 -1.56
N GLU A 172 25.42 29.05 -2.06
CA GLU A 172 24.78 30.05 -2.96
C GLU A 172 24.33 29.49 -4.34
N ASP A 173 24.38 28.18 -4.62
CA ASP A 173 24.08 27.63 -5.96
C ASP A 173 23.50 26.19 -5.99
N SER A 174 23.04 25.62 -4.87
CA SER A 174 22.35 24.31 -4.89
C SER A 174 20.85 24.45 -4.62
N ASP A 175 20.01 23.86 -5.47
CA ASP A 175 18.56 23.67 -5.21
C ASP A 175 18.30 22.72 -4.01
N GLU A 176 19.36 22.09 -3.47
CA GLU A 176 19.36 21.21 -2.31
C GLU A 176 19.24 22.02 -1.01
N LYS A 177 18.27 21.64 -0.17
CA LYS A 177 18.04 22.25 1.13
C LYS A 177 18.83 21.54 2.21
N SER A 178 19.22 22.26 3.26
CA SER A 178 19.94 21.63 4.37
C SER A 178 19.01 20.76 5.21
N ASP A 179 19.55 19.67 5.77
CA ASP A 179 18.80 18.76 6.64
C ASP A 179 18.15 19.52 7.81
N LEU A 180 18.81 20.54 8.34
CA LEU A 180 18.25 21.41 9.38
C LEU A 180 16.92 22.08 8.96
N GLN A 181 16.77 22.50 7.71
CA GLN A 181 15.52 23.09 7.21
C GLN A 181 14.41 22.04 7.13
N VAL A 182 14.78 20.82 6.75
CA VAL A 182 13.88 19.69 6.58
C VAL A 182 13.37 19.21 7.94
N GLU A 183 14.25 19.00 8.91
CA GLU A 183 13.88 18.63 10.29
C GLU A 183 13.00 19.70 10.94
N SER A 184 13.32 20.98 10.74
CA SER A 184 12.48 22.08 11.23
C SER A 184 11.05 22.03 10.66
N LEU A 185 10.91 21.55 9.41
CA LEU A 185 9.64 21.40 8.71
C LEU A 185 8.84 20.19 9.21
N VAL A 186 9.53 19.07 9.50
CA VAL A 186 8.95 17.85 10.07
C VAL A 186 8.37 18.14 11.46
N LEU A 187 9.17 18.69 12.38
CA LEU A 187 8.70 19.09 13.72
C LEU A 187 7.52 20.06 13.65
N MET A 188 7.57 21.05 12.75
CA MET A 188 6.47 22.00 12.58
C MET A 188 5.18 21.31 12.11
N GLN A 189 5.27 20.32 11.21
CA GLN A 189 4.12 19.52 10.79
C GLN A 189 3.56 18.64 11.90
N MET A 190 4.43 17.99 12.68
CA MET A 190 4.01 17.17 13.82
C MET A 190 3.20 18.00 14.83
N LEU A 191 3.64 19.22 15.13
CA LEU A 191 2.96 20.12 16.07
C LEU A 191 1.60 20.59 15.53
N PHE A 192 1.51 20.91 14.23
CA PHE A 192 0.26 21.34 13.60
C PHE A 192 -0.76 20.22 13.40
N ASP A 193 -0.31 18.98 13.16
CA ASP A 193 -1.20 17.82 13.09
C ASP A 193 -1.81 17.50 14.47
N ALA A 194 -1.02 17.64 15.54
CA ALA A 194 -1.48 17.44 16.90
C ALA A 194 -2.54 18.46 17.31
N LYS A 195 -2.30 19.76 17.05
CA LYS A 195 -3.25 20.85 17.35
C LYS A 195 -3.44 21.76 16.12
N PRO A 196 -4.42 21.44 15.25
CA PRO A 196 -4.69 22.20 14.02
C PRO A 196 -5.11 23.66 14.26
N GLU A 197 -5.60 23.99 15.46
CA GLU A 197 -5.97 25.35 15.87
C GLU A 197 -4.77 26.30 15.80
N VAL A 198 -3.60 25.83 16.26
CA VAL A 198 -2.36 26.61 16.26
C VAL A 198 -1.92 26.93 14.83
N ALA A 199 -2.09 25.99 13.89
CA ALA A 199 -1.76 26.21 12.49
C ALA A 199 -2.58 27.34 11.84
N ASN A 200 -3.82 27.54 12.28
CA ASN A 200 -4.69 28.62 11.79
C ASN A 200 -4.30 29.99 12.37
N GLU A 201 -3.71 30.02 13.56
CA GLU A 201 -3.24 31.25 14.22
C GLU A 201 -1.91 31.73 13.66
N VAL A 202 -1.04 30.80 13.24
CA VAL A 202 0.29 31.10 12.69
C VAL A 202 0.18 31.44 11.20
N GLN A 203 0.43 32.70 10.84
CA GLN A 203 0.50 33.12 9.44
C GLN A 203 1.80 32.62 8.79
N LEU A 204 1.76 31.41 8.25
CA LEU A 204 2.87 30.84 7.51
C LEU A 204 3.06 31.54 6.16
N PRO A 205 4.30 31.86 5.75
CA PRO A 205 4.60 32.34 4.42
C PRO A 205 4.18 31.32 3.35
N PRO A 206 3.72 31.77 2.17
CA PRO A 206 3.36 30.87 1.08
C PRO A 206 4.50 29.94 0.65
N SER A 207 5.75 30.39 0.80
CA SER A 207 6.93 29.56 0.54
C SER A 207 6.97 28.35 1.47
N VAL A 208 6.83 28.54 2.79
CA VAL A 208 6.85 27.45 3.77
C VAL A 208 5.70 26.48 3.54
N GLN A 209 4.49 26.97 3.26
CA GLN A 209 3.34 26.11 2.93
C GLN A 209 3.60 25.24 1.69
N ALA A 210 4.24 25.80 0.66
CA ALA A 210 4.62 25.03 -0.53
C ALA A 210 5.70 23.97 -0.22
N MET A 211 6.64 24.28 0.68
CA MET A 211 7.65 23.32 1.13
C MET A 211 7.02 22.16 1.89
N MET A 212 6.09 22.46 2.81
CA MET A 212 5.35 21.47 3.58
C MET A 212 4.64 20.44 2.67
N GLY A 213 4.03 20.92 1.58
CA GLY A 213 3.30 20.05 0.64
C GLY A 213 4.19 19.27 -0.33
N ASN A 214 5.42 19.71 -0.60
CA ASN A 214 6.28 19.09 -1.61
C ASN A 214 7.37 18.19 -1.04
N GLN A 215 7.95 18.55 0.11
CA GLN A 215 9.16 17.92 0.64
C GLN A 215 8.92 16.98 1.81
N VAL A 216 7.86 17.19 2.59
CA VAL A 216 7.52 16.28 3.69
C VAL A 216 6.31 15.46 3.29
N ARG A 217 6.32 14.20 3.70
CA ARG A 217 5.22 13.26 3.53
C ARG A 217 4.87 12.67 4.89
N SER A 218 3.65 12.16 4.99
CA SER A 218 3.17 11.46 6.17
C SER A 218 2.68 10.07 5.84
N VAL A 219 2.85 9.16 6.79
CA VAL A 219 2.27 7.81 6.81
C VAL A 219 1.62 7.55 8.17
N GLU A 220 0.58 6.73 8.17
CA GLU A 220 -0.04 6.21 9.40
C GLU A 220 0.50 4.81 9.69
N VAL A 221 0.98 4.59 10.91
CA VAL A 221 1.63 3.36 11.34
C VAL A 221 0.97 2.86 12.62
N VAL A 222 0.66 1.57 12.65
CA VAL A 222 0.17 0.90 13.86
C VAL A 222 1.37 0.48 14.70
N TRP A 223 1.54 1.12 15.84
CA TRP A 223 2.64 0.86 16.76
C TRP A 223 2.13 0.77 18.20
N ASN A 224 2.52 -0.29 18.92
CA ASN A 224 2.00 -0.61 20.26
C ASN A 224 0.46 -0.64 20.36
N GLY A 225 -0.22 -0.98 19.26
CA GLY A 225 -1.68 -1.07 19.18
C GLY A 225 -2.41 0.25 18.90
N THR A 226 -1.71 1.39 18.89
CA THR A 226 -2.24 2.70 18.54
C THR A 226 -1.82 3.09 17.12
N ASN A 227 -2.65 3.88 16.43
CA ASN A 227 -2.33 4.40 15.11
C ASN A 227 -1.66 5.77 15.28
N GLN A 228 -0.46 5.94 14.73
CA GLN A 228 0.36 7.14 14.86
C GLN A 228 0.76 7.66 13.48
N ARG A 229 0.84 8.98 13.34
CA ARG A 229 1.28 9.62 12.11
C ARG A 229 2.75 9.98 12.20
N ARG A 230 3.57 9.43 11.30
CA ARG A 230 4.98 9.81 11.15
C ARG A 230 5.11 10.72 9.94
N PHE A 231 5.74 11.87 10.14
CA PHE A 231 6.16 12.78 9.08
C PHE A 231 7.62 12.52 8.76
N PHE A 232 8.00 12.51 7.50
CA PHE A 232 9.37 12.24 7.07
C PHE A 232 9.69 12.98 5.76
N PRO A 233 10.96 13.27 5.49
CA PRO A 233 11.36 13.88 4.23
C PRO A 233 11.20 12.93 3.04
N LEU A 234 10.74 13.46 1.92
CA LEU A 234 10.65 12.71 0.66
C LEU A 234 12.07 12.51 0.09
N PRO A 235 12.55 11.26 -0.04
CA PRO A 235 13.86 11.00 -0.65
C PRO A 235 13.87 11.44 -2.12
N GLU A 236 14.92 12.11 -2.56
CA GLU A 236 15.03 12.62 -3.93
C GLU A 236 15.05 11.49 -4.98
N GLU A 237 15.55 10.31 -4.59
CA GLU A 237 15.62 9.11 -5.41
C GLU A 237 14.24 8.63 -5.86
N MET A 238 13.17 8.97 -5.13
CA MET A 238 11.80 8.63 -5.53
C MET A 238 11.38 9.28 -6.84
N HIS A 239 12.03 10.37 -7.28
CA HIS A 239 11.79 10.97 -8.60
C HIS A 239 12.25 10.08 -9.76
N ASP A 240 13.11 9.09 -9.53
CA ASP A 240 13.59 8.16 -10.56
C ASP A 240 12.64 6.99 -10.83
N LEU A 241 11.63 6.82 -9.97
CA LEU A 241 10.63 5.78 -10.16
C LEU A 241 9.72 6.11 -11.35
N SER A 242 9.80 5.31 -12.40
CA SER A 242 9.04 5.58 -13.63
C SER A 242 7.53 5.38 -13.45
N GLU A 243 6.73 6.23 -14.08
CA GLU A 243 5.25 6.12 -14.09
C GLU A 243 4.77 4.78 -14.67
N ALA A 244 5.53 4.18 -15.59
CA ALA A 244 5.23 2.85 -16.11
C ALA A 244 5.34 1.76 -15.03
N SER A 245 6.38 1.83 -14.18
CA SER A 245 6.56 0.93 -13.03
C SER A 245 5.45 1.12 -12.00
N LYS A 246 5.04 2.38 -11.77
CA LYS A 246 3.93 2.71 -10.88
C LYS A 246 2.61 2.12 -11.36
N ASN A 247 2.29 2.31 -12.63
CA ASN A 247 1.07 1.79 -13.25
C ASN A 247 1.06 0.26 -13.28
N ALA A 248 2.21 -0.38 -13.52
CA ALA A 248 2.33 -1.84 -13.49
C ALA A 248 2.02 -2.40 -12.09
N LEU A 249 2.53 -1.79 -11.03
CA LEU A 249 2.20 -2.17 -9.66
C LEU A 249 0.69 -2.09 -9.40
N VAL A 250 0.06 -0.94 -9.72
CA VAL A 250 -1.38 -0.75 -9.49
C VAL A 250 -2.22 -1.75 -10.30
N ALA A 251 -1.77 -2.11 -11.51
CA ALA A 251 -2.51 -3.00 -12.40
C ALA A 251 -2.41 -4.48 -12.03
N ASP A 252 -1.25 -4.92 -11.54
CA ASP A 252 -0.88 -6.33 -11.40
C ASP A 252 -0.90 -6.86 -9.96
N VAL A 253 -1.01 -5.99 -8.95
CA VAL A 253 -1.13 -6.40 -7.53
C VAL A 253 -2.36 -7.29 -7.30
N ASP A 254 -2.19 -8.36 -6.53
CA ASP A 254 -3.27 -9.26 -6.10
C ASP A 254 -4.27 -8.52 -5.19
N ARG A 255 -5.53 -8.49 -5.62
CA ARG A 255 -6.64 -7.84 -4.92
C ARG A 255 -7.64 -8.86 -4.37
N SER A 256 -7.24 -10.12 -4.22
CA SER A 256 -8.09 -11.19 -3.68
C SER A 256 -8.52 -10.93 -2.23
N ASN A 257 -7.60 -10.41 -1.40
CA ASN A 257 -7.83 -10.00 -0.02
C ASN A 257 -6.92 -8.80 0.32
N GLN A 258 -7.27 -8.03 1.35
CA GLN A 258 -6.49 -6.89 1.81
C GLN A 258 -5.09 -7.30 2.31
N GLU A 259 -4.96 -8.45 2.97
CA GLU A 259 -3.66 -8.97 3.44
C GLU A 259 -2.74 -9.30 2.26
N ASN A 260 -3.23 -10.05 1.26
CA ASN A 260 -2.46 -10.39 0.06
C ASN A 260 -2.04 -9.14 -0.71
N LYS A 261 -2.94 -8.14 -0.80
CA LYS A 261 -2.68 -6.85 -1.44
C LYS A 261 -1.49 -6.14 -0.81
N LEU A 262 -1.44 -6.07 0.52
CA LEU A 262 -0.34 -5.42 1.26
C LEU A 262 0.94 -6.26 1.27
N GLN A 263 0.83 -7.58 1.36
CA GLN A 263 1.99 -8.48 1.33
C GLN A 263 2.68 -8.46 -0.05
N GLU A 264 1.90 -8.48 -1.14
CA GLU A 264 2.46 -8.30 -2.48
C GLU A 264 3.03 -6.89 -2.65
N PHE A 265 2.36 -5.85 -2.13
CA PHE A 265 2.90 -4.49 -2.14
C PHE A 265 4.29 -4.41 -1.46
N LEU A 266 4.47 -4.99 -0.27
CA LEU A 266 5.77 -5.05 0.40
C LEU A 266 6.82 -5.80 -0.45
N THR A 267 6.47 -6.96 -0.99
CA THR A 267 7.39 -7.75 -1.81
C THR A 267 7.82 -6.98 -3.06
N ARG A 268 6.87 -6.32 -3.73
CA ARG A 268 7.12 -5.52 -4.93
C ARG A 268 7.86 -4.22 -4.62
N SER A 269 7.67 -3.64 -3.44
CA SER A 269 8.40 -2.44 -3.01
C SER A 269 9.92 -2.67 -3.03
N GLU A 270 10.37 -3.89 -2.72
CA GLU A 270 11.79 -4.23 -2.81
C GLU A 270 12.31 -4.23 -4.24
N ASP A 271 11.53 -4.75 -5.19
CA ASP A 271 11.89 -4.74 -6.60
C ASP A 271 11.94 -3.31 -7.16
N LEU A 272 11.01 -2.45 -6.73
CA LEU A 272 11.00 -1.05 -7.09
C LEU A 272 12.18 -0.29 -6.46
N TYR A 273 12.55 -0.60 -5.22
CA TYR A 273 13.76 -0.05 -4.60
C TYR A 273 15.02 -0.45 -5.39
N ARG A 274 15.16 -1.73 -5.78
CA ARG A 274 16.27 -2.19 -6.65
C ARG A 274 16.30 -1.44 -7.97
N GLU A 275 15.14 -1.14 -8.55
CA GLU A 275 15.03 -0.34 -9.76
C GLU A 275 15.53 1.11 -9.55
N ILE A 276 15.12 1.76 -8.45
CA ILE A 276 15.57 3.11 -8.09
C ILE A 276 17.09 3.13 -7.92
N MET A 277 17.65 2.20 -7.13
CA MET A 277 19.09 2.11 -6.91
C MET A 277 19.87 1.84 -8.20
N HIS A 278 19.31 1.05 -9.12
CA HIS A 278 19.92 0.84 -10.44
C HIS A 278 19.90 2.11 -11.29
N GLN A 279 18.82 2.90 -11.25
CA GLN A 279 18.76 4.19 -11.93
C GLN A 279 19.76 5.20 -11.36
N GLN A 280 19.89 5.25 -10.03
CA GLN A 280 20.91 6.05 -9.35
C GLN A 280 22.32 5.62 -9.76
N TRP A 281 22.59 4.32 -9.79
CA TRP A 281 23.86 3.79 -10.32
C TRP A 281 24.11 4.24 -11.77
N LEU A 282 23.10 4.22 -12.64
CA LEU A 282 23.22 4.71 -14.02
C LEU A 282 23.49 6.23 -14.10
N LYS A 283 23.00 7.04 -13.14
CA LYS A 283 23.33 8.48 -13.05
C LYS A 283 24.79 8.71 -12.70
N THR A 284 25.37 7.89 -11.81
CA THR A 284 26.79 8.02 -11.42
C THR A 284 27.75 7.68 -12.56
N LYS A 285 27.34 6.85 -13.52
CA LYS A 285 28.17 6.51 -14.68
C LYS A 285 28.00 7.56 -15.78
N LYS A 286 29.12 8.20 -16.16
CA LYS A 286 29.20 9.08 -17.33
C LYS A 286 29.87 8.33 -18.49
N LEU A 287 29.32 8.40 -19.70
CA LEU A 287 29.92 7.88 -20.93
C LEU A 287 29.89 9.01 -21.95
N PHE A 288 31.07 9.43 -22.40
CA PHE A 288 31.24 10.52 -23.39
C PHE A 288 30.54 11.84 -23.01
N ASP A 289 30.74 12.34 -21.78
CA ASP A 289 30.15 13.59 -21.25
C ASP A 289 28.60 13.68 -21.25
N PHE A 290 27.90 12.64 -21.71
CA PHE A 290 26.45 12.51 -21.59
C PHE A 290 26.11 11.65 -20.37
N SER A 291 25.14 12.10 -19.59
CA SER A 291 24.57 11.27 -18.52
C SER A 291 23.84 10.08 -19.15
N LEU A 292 24.30 8.86 -18.87
CA LEU A 292 23.64 7.63 -19.37
C LEU A 292 22.21 7.56 -18.89
N ALA A 293 21.91 8.02 -17.68
CA ALA A 293 20.57 7.98 -17.11
C ALA A 293 19.50 8.62 -17.99
N ARG A 294 19.83 9.69 -18.74
CA ARG A 294 18.84 10.34 -19.63
C ARG A 294 18.43 9.42 -20.79
N VAL A 295 19.37 8.64 -21.32
CA VAL A 295 19.15 7.73 -22.45
C VAL A 295 18.72 6.34 -21.98
N PHE A 296 19.23 5.87 -20.84
CA PHE A 296 18.98 4.56 -20.25
C PHE A 296 17.99 4.66 -19.07
N SER A 297 16.89 5.38 -19.27
CA SER A 297 15.76 5.42 -18.32
C SER A 297 14.60 4.57 -18.82
N ARG A 298 13.77 4.05 -17.91
CA ARG A 298 12.52 3.35 -18.29
C ARG A 298 11.57 4.23 -19.11
N THR A 299 11.49 5.52 -18.79
CA THR A 299 10.66 6.49 -19.52
C THR A 299 11.10 6.62 -20.97
N PHE A 300 12.42 6.68 -21.21
CA PHE A 300 12.95 6.75 -22.57
C PHE A 300 12.81 5.41 -23.29
N GLN A 301 13.00 4.29 -22.59
CA GLN A 301 12.74 2.95 -23.12
C GLN A 301 11.30 2.81 -23.63
N ASP A 302 10.30 3.22 -22.86
CA ASP A 302 8.90 3.17 -23.28
C ASP A 302 8.65 4.03 -24.54
N ARG A 303 9.13 5.28 -24.54
CA ARG A 303 9.06 6.17 -25.71
C ARG A 303 9.73 5.58 -26.95
N ALA A 304 10.90 4.96 -26.80
CA ALA A 304 11.62 4.34 -27.91
C ALA A 304 10.81 3.19 -28.54
N THR A 305 10.08 2.40 -27.73
CA THR A 305 9.21 1.34 -28.27
C THR A 305 8.04 1.92 -29.08
N TRP A 306 7.49 3.08 -28.69
CA TRP A 306 6.45 3.77 -29.45
C TRP A 306 6.97 4.34 -30.77
N VAL A 307 8.19 4.87 -30.78
CA VAL A 307 8.85 5.35 -32.00
C VAL A 307 9.08 4.20 -32.98
N ALA A 308 9.58 3.06 -32.51
CA ALA A 308 9.76 1.86 -33.35
C ALA A 308 8.44 1.36 -33.96
N PHE A 309 7.34 1.42 -33.19
CA PHE A 309 6.02 1.06 -33.69
C PHE A 309 5.49 2.06 -34.74
N ALA A 310 5.64 3.36 -34.49
CA ALA A 310 5.22 4.40 -35.43
C ALA A 310 6.01 4.31 -36.75
N LEU A 311 7.31 4.03 -36.68
CA LEU A 311 8.14 3.80 -37.86
C LEU A 311 7.65 2.58 -38.66
N ASN A 312 7.34 1.47 -37.98
CA ASN A 312 6.77 0.29 -38.64
C ASN A 312 5.39 0.55 -39.27
N MET A 313 4.56 1.38 -38.65
CA MET A 313 3.29 1.83 -39.23
C MET A 313 3.49 2.60 -40.54
N VAL A 314 4.47 3.50 -40.58
CA VAL A 314 4.81 4.26 -41.81
C VAL A 314 5.31 3.32 -42.90
N ILE A 315 6.19 2.36 -42.58
CA ILE A 315 6.69 1.36 -43.53
C ILE A 315 5.53 0.59 -44.18
N ASN A 316 4.61 0.06 -43.36
CA ASN A 316 3.47 -0.70 -43.86
C ASN A 316 2.49 0.16 -44.66
N LEU A 317 2.33 1.44 -44.31
CA LEU A 317 1.54 2.38 -45.09
C LEU A 317 2.16 2.67 -46.46
N CYS A 318 3.49 2.83 -46.53
CA CYS A 318 4.20 2.98 -47.80
C CYS A 318 4.06 1.73 -48.69
N ILE A 319 4.19 0.54 -48.11
CA ILE A 319 3.98 -0.73 -48.83
C ILE A 319 2.55 -0.81 -49.37
N MET A 320 1.55 -0.51 -48.53
CA MET A 320 0.13 -0.55 -48.91
C MET A 320 -0.21 0.36 -50.10
N LEU A 321 0.41 1.55 -50.17
CA LEU A 321 0.07 2.56 -51.18
C LEU A 321 0.84 2.41 -52.51
N SER A 322 1.90 1.61 -52.55
CA SER A 322 2.86 1.67 -53.67
C SER A 322 3.26 0.32 -54.26
N TYR A 323 2.99 -0.81 -53.61
CA TYR A 323 3.38 -2.12 -54.14
C TYR A 323 2.32 -2.64 -55.12
N GLU A 324 2.74 -2.91 -56.36
CA GLU A 324 1.91 -3.45 -57.42
C GLU A 324 2.60 -4.65 -58.09
N TYR A 325 1.85 -5.45 -58.85
CA TYR A 325 2.43 -6.50 -59.69
C TYR A 325 2.68 -5.95 -61.08
N GLU A 326 3.94 -5.92 -61.52
CA GLU A 326 4.29 -5.47 -62.87
C GLU A 326 3.77 -6.45 -63.95
N THR A 327 3.84 -7.77 -63.69
CA THR A 327 3.29 -8.80 -64.58
C THR A 327 2.50 -9.89 -63.83
N PRO A 328 1.55 -10.59 -64.50
CA PRO A 328 0.77 -11.68 -63.88
C PRO A 328 1.59 -12.91 -63.47
N GLU A 329 2.83 -13.04 -63.94
CA GLU A 329 3.74 -14.15 -63.64
C GLU A 329 4.68 -13.84 -62.46
N ASP A 330 4.72 -12.58 -62.00
CA ASP A 330 5.56 -12.18 -60.88
C ASP A 330 5.03 -12.74 -59.56
N THR A 331 5.92 -13.38 -58.80
CA THR A 331 5.58 -13.94 -57.49
C THR A 331 5.70 -12.92 -56.36
N VAL A 332 6.34 -11.77 -56.59
CA VAL A 332 6.62 -10.75 -55.57
C VAL A 332 6.18 -9.37 -56.09
N PRO A 333 5.28 -8.66 -55.40
CA PRO A 333 4.89 -7.31 -55.77
C PRO A 333 6.04 -6.35 -55.51
N ARG A 334 6.19 -5.35 -56.38
CA ARG A 334 7.26 -4.35 -56.32
C ARG A 334 6.70 -2.94 -56.34
N GLY A 335 7.41 -2.02 -55.71
CA GLY A 335 7.08 -0.60 -55.76
C GLY A 335 7.92 0.11 -56.81
N ASP A 336 7.57 1.36 -57.11
CA ASP A 336 8.46 2.25 -57.85
C ASP A 336 9.85 2.26 -57.20
N THR A 337 10.92 2.31 -57.99
CA THR A 337 12.31 2.23 -57.49
C THR A 337 12.61 3.27 -56.40
N ALA A 338 12.01 4.46 -56.49
CA ALA A 338 12.15 5.49 -55.46
C ALA A 338 11.49 5.09 -54.12
N VAL A 339 10.33 4.43 -54.17
CA VAL A 339 9.60 3.96 -52.99
C VAL A 339 10.28 2.75 -52.37
N GLU A 340 10.85 1.85 -53.18
CA GLU A 340 11.62 0.71 -52.69
C GLU A 340 12.88 1.16 -51.93
N VAL A 341 13.64 2.10 -52.50
CA VAL A 341 14.82 2.67 -51.83
C VAL A 341 14.41 3.38 -50.54
N PHE A 342 13.32 4.15 -50.56
CA PHE A 342 12.79 4.83 -49.38
C PHE A 342 12.36 3.84 -48.28
N THR A 343 11.61 2.79 -48.65
CA THR A 343 11.16 1.74 -47.73
C THR A 343 12.33 0.96 -47.17
N GLN A 344 13.38 0.70 -47.96
CA GLN A 344 14.60 0.06 -47.51
C GLN A 344 15.36 0.92 -46.48
N ILE A 345 15.43 2.24 -46.69
CA ILE A 345 16.01 3.16 -45.70
C ILE A 345 15.21 3.10 -44.39
N LEU A 346 13.87 3.14 -44.46
CA LEU A 346 13.02 3.03 -43.27
C LEU A 346 13.19 1.68 -42.56
N ASN A 347 13.32 0.57 -43.29
CA ASN A 347 13.59 -0.75 -42.71
C ASN A 347 14.94 -0.80 -41.98
N VAL A 348 15.99 -0.17 -42.54
CA VAL A 348 17.29 -0.04 -41.87
C VAL A 348 17.16 0.80 -40.59
N CYS A 349 16.44 1.92 -40.66
CA CYS A 349 16.12 2.72 -39.47
C CYS A 349 15.34 1.91 -38.42
N GLN A 350 14.42 1.05 -38.85
CA GLN A 350 13.60 0.20 -37.98
C GLN A 350 14.44 -0.88 -37.29
N ALA A 351 15.34 -1.55 -38.01
CA ALA A 351 16.27 -2.51 -37.41
C ALA A 351 17.23 -1.82 -36.44
N GLY A 352 17.70 -0.60 -36.76
CA GLY A 352 18.51 0.21 -35.85
C GLY A 352 17.76 0.59 -34.57
N CYS A 353 16.53 1.08 -34.71
CA CYS A 353 15.68 1.49 -33.58
C CYS A 353 15.31 0.29 -32.69
N SER A 354 14.90 -0.84 -33.28
CA SER A 354 14.58 -2.07 -32.54
C SER A 354 15.79 -2.68 -31.82
N THR A 355 16.97 -2.68 -32.46
CA THR A 355 18.22 -3.11 -31.82
C THR A 355 18.55 -2.23 -30.63
N PHE A 356 18.37 -0.91 -30.76
CA PHE A 356 18.56 0.03 -29.67
C PHE A 356 17.55 -0.18 -28.53
N VAL A 357 16.28 -0.42 -28.84
CA VAL A 357 15.27 -0.82 -27.84
C VAL A 357 15.71 -2.08 -27.09
N LEU A 358 16.18 -3.11 -27.79
CA LEU A 358 16.68 -4.33 -27.15
C LEU A 358 17.85 -4.05 -26.20
N ILE A 359 18.79 -3.18 -26.60
CA ILE A 359 19.89 -2.74 -25.73
C ILE A 359 19.36 -2.04 -24.48
N LEU A 360 18.35 -1.18 -24.59
CA LEU A 360 17.71 -0.54 -23.44
C LEU A 360 17.12 -1.57 -22.48
N PHE A 361 16.44 -2.61 -22.97
CA PHE A 361 15.95 -3.71 -22.12
C PHE A 361 17.08 -4.45 -21.39
N TYR A 362 18.21 -4.70 -22.06
CA TYR A 362 19.37 -5.35 -21.45
C TYR A 362 20.10 -4.49 -20.42
N VAL A 363 20.10 -3.16 -20.58
CA VAL A 363 20.80 -2.26 -19.64
C VAL A 363 19.91 -1.84 -18.47
N VAL A 364 18.61 -1.62 -18.72
CA VAL A 364 17.69 -1.04 -17.73
C VAL A 364 16.93 -2.11 -16.95
N ARG A 365 16.42 -3.15 -17.62
CA ARG A 365 15.50 -4.14 -17.00
C ARG A 365 16.22 -5.40 -16.51
N VAL A 366 17.12 -5.94 -17.33
CA VAL A 366 17.82 -7.21 -17.05
C VAL A 366 18.63 -7.18 -15.74
N PRO A 367 19.40 -6.12 -15.39
CA PRO A 367 20.16 -6.10 -14.15
C PRO A 367 19.27 -6.11 -12.90
N VAL A 368 18.14 -5.38 -12.92
CA VAL A 368 17.17 -5.34 -11.82
C VAL A 368 16.56 -6.73 -11.59
N LEU A 369 16.15 -7.41 -12.65
CA LEU A 369 15.63 -8.79 -12.56
C LEU A 369 16.69 -9.76 -12.05
N TYR A 370 17.93 -9.63 -12.51
CA TYR A 370 19.03 -10.46 -12.02
C TYR A 370 19.26 -10.26 -10.52
N GLN A 371 19.29 -9.01 -10.04
CA GLN A 371 19.43 -8.70 -8.61
C GLN A 371 18.28 -9.27 -7.78
N SER A 372 17.04 -9.19 -8.29
CA SER A 372 15.87 -9.79 -7.65
C SER A 372 16.01 -11.31 -7.49
N TYR A 373 16.42 -12.04 -8.53
CA TYR A 373 16.66 -13.49 -8.43
C TYR A 373 17.86 -13.86 -7.54
N VAL A 374 18.90 -13.02 -7.49
CA VAL A 374 20.03 -13.22 -6.56
C VAL A 374 19.57 -13.05 -5.11
N ALA A 375 18.70 -12.06 -4.83
CA ALA A 375 18.14 -11.86 -3.50
C ALA A 375 17.23 -13.02 -3.05
N ALA A 376 16.56 -13.68 -3.99
CA ALA A 376 15.77 -14.90 -3.73
C ALA A 376 16.61 -16.19 -3.62
N ASP A 377 17.93 -16.08 -3.44
CA ASP A 377 18.90 -17.17 -3.21
C ASP A 377 18.94 -18.25 -4.32
N TYR A 378 18.69 -17.86 -5.58
CA TYR A 378 18.88 -18.74 -6.72
C TYR A 378 20.36 -18.84 -7.13
N SER A 379 20.74 -19.99 -7.71
CA SER A 379 22.11 -20.18 -8.22
C SER A 379 22.40 -19.24 -9.40
N LYS A 380 23.63 -18.70 -9.47
CA LYS A 380 24.04 -17.74 -10.52
C LYS A 380 23.67 -18.18 -11.95
N PHE A 381 23.82 -19.47 -12.26
CA PHE A 381 23.44 -20.02 -13.56
C PHE A 381 21.93 -19.95 -13.82
N ARG A 382 21.10 -20.26 -12.81
CA ARG A 382 19.64 -20.14 -12.92
C ARG A 382 19.21 -18.68 -13.03
N CYS A 383 19.86 -17.76 -12.30
CA CYS A 383 19.56 -16.33 -12.41
C CYS A 383 19.78 -15.83 -13.83
N VAL A 384 20.93 -16.14 -14.45
CA VAL A 384 21.20 -15.75 -15.84
C VAL A 384 20.16 -16.34 -16.80
N LEU A 385 19.81 -17.62 -16.63
CA LEU A 385 18.82 -18.28 -17.49
C LEU A 385 17.43 -17.65 -17.37
N TYR A 386 16.97 -17.37 -16.15
CA TYR A 386 15.66 -16.75 -15.91
C TYR A 386 15.61 -15.32 -16.38
N THR A 387 16.66 -14.53 -16.15
CA THR A 387 16.74 -13.16 -16.64
C THR A 387 16.79 -13.11 -18.17
N ALA A 388 17.50 -14.04 -18.83
CA ALA A 388 17.50 -14.14 -20.28
C ALA A 388 16.14 -14.60 -20.84
N SER A 389 15.38 -15.40 -20.08
CA SER A 389 14.07 -15.92 -20.50
C SER A 389 12.88 -15.01 -20.09
N ASP A 390 13.14 -13.77 -19.65
CA ASP A 390 12.08 -12.81 -19.36
C ASP A 390 11.23 -12.56 -20.62
N VAL A 391 9.91 -12.59 -20.45
CA VAL A 391 8.93 -12.57 -21.55
C VAL A 391 9.12 -11.35 -22.46
N PHE A 392 9.36 -10.17 -21.89
CA PHE A 392 9.51 -8.94 -22.67
C PHE A 392 10.88 -8.87 -23.36
N THR A 393 11.95 -9.27 -22.67
CA THR A 393 13.29 -9.35 -23.28
C THR A 393 13.30 -10.31 -24.47
N MET A 394 12.66 -11.49 -24.34
CA MET A 394 12.51 -12.45 -25.43
C MET A 394 11.64 -11.94 -26.57
N TYR A 395 10.55 -11.25 -26.24
CA TYR A 395 9.69 -10.63 -27.25
C TYR A 395 10.45 -9.62 -28.11
N TYR A 396 11.19 -8.69 -27.50
CA TYR A 396 11.98 -7.71 -28.25
C TYR A 396 13.20 -8.31 -28.97
N PHE A 397 13.75 -9.42 -28.46
CA PHE A 397 14.74 -10.20 -29.19
C PHE A 397 14.14 -10.77 -30.49
N CYS A 398 12.98 -11.41 -30.42
CA CYS A 398 12.26 -11.89 -31.61
C CYS A 398 11.87 -10.74 -32.54
N TYR A 399 11.46 -9.59 -32.01
CA TYR A 399 11.15 -8.39 -32.78
C TYR A 399 12.33 -7.92 -33.63
N VAL A 400 13.53 -7.87 -33.04
CA VAL A 400 14.77 -7.53 -33.76
C VAL A 400 15.09 -8.55 -34.85
N VAL A 401 14.96 -9.85 -34.56
CA VAL A 401 15.19 -10.92 -35.55
C VAL A 401 14.25 -10.75 -36.75
N ILE A 402 12.96 -10.50 -36.52
CA ILE A 402 11.97 -10.27 -37.59
C ILE A 402 12.30 -8.99 -38.37
N ALA A 403 12.72 -7.91 -37.70
CA ALA A 403 13.13 -6.67 -38.37
C ALA A 403 14.36 -6.88 -39.28
N PHE A 404 15.35 -7.67 -38.87
CA PHE A 404 16.49 -8.02 -39.72
C PHE A 404 16.08 -8.91 -40.90
N ILE A 405 15.19 -9.89 -40.69
CA ILE A 405 14.63 -10.70 -41.78
C ILE A 405 13.89 -9.80 -42.77
N GLY A 406 13.15 -8.79 -42.31
CA GLY A 406 12.46 -7.80 -43.15
C GLY A 406 13.39 -7.00 -44.08
N ILE A 407 14.67 -6.87 -43.76
CA ILE A 407 15.68 -6.21 -44.62
C ILE A 407 16.23 -7.16 -45.68
N PHE A 408 16.55 -8.40 -45.29
CA PHE A 408 17.33 -9.31 -46.14
C PHE A 408 16.48 -10.30 -46.95
N ALA A 409 15.24 -10.58 -46.52
CA ALA A 409 14.38 -11.54 -47.20
C ALA A 409 13.72 -10.90 -48.45
N PRO A 410 13.59 -11.64 -49.56
CA PRO A 410 12.81 -11.20 -50.73
C PRO A 410 11.35 -10.91 -50.38
N ASP A 411 10.79 -11.67 -49.43
CA ASP A 411 9.43 -11.49 -48.90
C ASP A 411 9.41 -10.57 -47.66
N GLY A 412 10.39 -9.67 -47.55
CA GLY A 412 10.55 -8.72 -46.45
C GLY A 412 9.27 -7.98 -46.02
N PRO A 413 8.42 -7.49 -46.95
CA PRO A 413 7.15 -6.84 -46.62
C PRO A 413 6.22 -7.66 -45.71
N ILE A 414 6.22 -8.99 -45.83
CA ILE A 414 5.39 -9.87 -44.99
C ILE A 414 5.86 -9.80 -43.53
N PHE A 415 7.17 -9.84 -43.29
CA PHE A 415 7.73 -9.77 -41.94
C PHE A 415 7.50 -8.39 -41.30
N ASN A 416 7.56 -7.31 -42.07
CA ASN A 416 7.21 -5.96 -41.60
C ASN A 416 5.74 -5.86 -41.15
N SER A 417 4.82 -6.58 -41.80
CA SER A 417 3.42 -6.62 -41.40
C SER A 417 3.23 -7.32 -40.04
N ILE A 418 4.01 -8.35 -39.75
CA ILE A 418 3.97 -9.06 -38.45
C ILE A 418 4.40 -8.14 -37.32
N LEU A 419 5.35 -7.23 -37.55
CA LEU A 419 5.80 -6.25 -36.54
C LEU A 419 4.69 -5.28 -36.10
N LEU A 420 3.58 -5.16 -36.83
CA LEU A 420 2.41 -4.37 -36.40
C LEU A 420 1.69 -4.98 -35.20
N MET A 421 1.89 -6.27 -34.93
CA MET A 421 1.33 -6.96 -33.76
C MET A 421 1.86 -6.42 -32.42
N ASP A 422 2.88 -5.55 -32.44
CA ASP A 422 3.39 -4.88 -31.25
C ASP A 422 2.34 -4.05 -30.50
N ILE A 423 1.23 -3.68 -31.16
CA ILE A 423 0.09 -3.03 -30.51
C ILE A 423 -0.46 -3.84 -29.31
N ILE A 424 -0.38 -5.18 -29.36
CA ILE A 424 -0.84 -6.09 -28.29
C ILE A 424 -0.05 -5.90 -26.99
N VAL A 425 1.25 -5.62 -27.12
CA VAL A 425 2.11 -5.37 -25.97
C VAL A 425 1.85 -3.97 -25.40
N LYS A 426 1.46 -3.01 -26.25
CA LYS A 426 1.28 -1.60 -25.87
C LYS A 426 -0.08 -1.28 -25.23
N ASP A 427 -1.17 -1.90 -25.68
CA ASP A 427 -2.50 -1.64 -25.15
C ASP A 427 -3.08 -2.85 -24.42
N ALA A 428 -3.47 -2.67 -23.15
CA ALA A 428 -4.04 -3.73 -22.33
C ALA A 428 -5.37 -4.25 -22.88
N THR A 429 -6.19 -3.39 -23.50
CA THR A 429 -7.51 -3.81 -24.03
C THR A 429 -7.36 -4.74 -25.23
N THR A 430 -6.43 -4.46 -26.15
CA THR A 430 -6.11 -5.37 -27.27
C THR A 430 -5.53 -6.70 -26.78
N ARG A 431 -4.75 -6.67 -25.70
CA ARG A 431 -4.24 -7.88 -25.05
C ARG A 431 -5.38 -8.73 -24.45
N ASP A 432 -6.36 -8.10 -23.80
CA ASP A 432 -7.53 -8.77 -23.24
C ASP A 432 -8.36 -9.48 -24.32
N VAL A 433 -8.44 -8.93 -25.54
CA VAL A 433 -9.10 -9.59 -26.68
C VAL A 433 -8.42 -10.91 -27.04
N ILE A 434 -7.09 -10.96 -27.00
CA ILE A 434 -6.34 -12.19 -27.26
C ILE A 434 -6.49 -13.17 -26.10
N TYR A 435 -6.44 -12.68 -24.86
CA TYR A 435 -6.66 -13.51 -23.69
C TYR A 435 -8.05 -14.13 -23.62
N ALA A 436 -9.08 -13.47 -24.16
CA ALA A 436 -10.42 -14.04 -24.29
C ALA A 436 -10.45 -15.33 -25.12
N VAL A 437 -9.47 -15.54 -26.01
CA VAL A 437 -9.31 -16.78 -26.80
C VAL A 437 -8.30 -17.73 -26.16
N LEU A 438 -7.21 -17.21 -25.58
CA LEU A 438 -6.14 -18.03 -25.01
C LEU A 438 -6.48 -18.65 -23.65
N TYR A 439 -7.20 -17.95 -22.77
CA TYR A 439 -7.56 -18.50 -21.46
C TYR A 439 -8.42 -19.78 -21.55
N PRO A 440 -9.48 -19.84 -22.38
CA PRO A 440 -10.28 -21.05 -22.54
C PRO A 440 -9.71 -22.03 -23.58
N ILE A 441 -8.44 -21.92 -24.00
CA ILE A 441 -7.89 -22.71 -25.13
C ILE A 441 -8.10 -24.23 -24.97
N ARG A 442 -8.12 -24.74 -23.73
CA ARG A 442 -8.44 -26.15 -23.44
C ARG A 442 -9.90 -26.50 -23.74
N GLN A 443 -10.84 -25.65 -23.34
CA GLN A 443 -12.26 -25.84 -23.63
C GLN A 443 -12.55 -25.64 -25.12
N LEU A 444 -11.94 -24.61 -25.72
CA LEU A 444 -12.06 -24.30 -27.15
C LEU A 444 -11.52 -25.44 -28.02
N SER A 445 -10.34 -25.97 -27.71
CA SER A 445 -9.73 -27.07 -28.47
C SER A 445 -10.57 -28.36 -28.40
N MET A 446 -11.15 -28.69 -27.24
CA MET A 446 -12.07 -29.84 -27.12
C MET A 446 -13.36 -29.63 -27.91
N THR A 447 -13.89 -28.40 -27.92
CA THR A 447 -15.08 -28.06 -28.70
C THR A 447 -14.80 -28.12 -30.20
N LEU A 448 -13.66 -27.59 -30.66
CA LEU A 448 -13.22 -27.70 -32.05
C LEU A 448 -12.96 -29.15 -32.47
N LEU A 449 -12.43 -29.99 -31.57
CA LEU A 449 -12.26 -31.42 -31.81
C LEU A 449 -13.61 -32.12 -32.00
N LEU A 450 -14.60 -31.83 -31.15
CA LEU A 450 -15.96 -32.33 -31.32
C LEU A 450 -16.55 -31.88 -32.67
N THR A 451 -16.41 -30.60 -33.01
CA THR A 451 -16.86 -30.06 -34.30
C THR A 451 -16.21 -30.77 -35.48
N ALA A 452 -14.90 -31.01 -35.44
CA ALA A 452 -14.18 -31.74 -36.47
C ALA A 452 -14.68 -33.20 -36.61
N MET A 453 -14.96 -33.89 -35.49
CA MET A 453 -15.52 -35.25 -35.50
C MET A 453 -16.93 -35.28 -36.08
N VAL A 454 -17.79 -34.32 -35.72
CA VAL A 454 -19.16 -34.22 -36.27
C VAL A 454 -19.11 -33.93 -37.77
N ILE A 455 -18.26 -33.00 -38.22
CA ILE A 455 -18.07 -32.73 -39.64
C ILE A 455 -17.54 -33.96 -40.38
N TYR A 456 -16.65 -34.74 -39.77
CA TYR A 456 -16.16 -35.99 -40.35
C TYR A 456 -17.29 -37.01 -40.58
N ILE A 457 -18.21 -37.14 -39.62
CA ILE A 457 -19.39 -38.01 -39.77
C ILE A 457 -20.23 -37.55 -40.98
N PHE A 458 -20.50 -36.25 -41.11
CA PHE A 458 -21.20 -35.71 -42.27
C PHE A 458 -20.44 -35.95 -43.58
N ALA A 459 -19.12 -35.72 -43.59
CA ALA A 459 -18.28 -35.94 -44.77
C ALA A 459 -18.30 -37.41 -45.24
N VAL A 460 -18.31 -38.38 -44.32
CA VAL A 460 -18.45 -39.79 -44.66
C VAL A 460 -19.81 -40.08 -45.30
N ASN A 461 -20.91 -39.58 -44.74
CA ASN A 461 -22.25 -39.77 -45.30
C ASN A 461 -22.37 -39.13 -46.70
N ILE A 462 -21.85 -37.92 -46.86
CA ILE A 462 -21.81 -37.20 -48.15
C ILE A 462 -20.97 -37.97 -49.17
N PHE A 463 -19.82 -38.52 -48.77
CA PHE A 463 -18.93 -39.27 -49.65
C PHE A 463 -19.56 -40.57 -50.18
N TYR A 464 -20.35 -41.28 -49.36
CA TYR A 464 -20.98 -42.53 -49.78
C TYR A 464 -22.21 -42.31 -50.66
N ASP A 465 -23.09 -41.38 -50.28
CA ASP A 465 -24.42 -41.27 -50.89
C ASP A 465 -24.56 -40.10 -51.87
N TYR A 466 -23.79 -39.02 -51.69
CA TYR A 466 -24.02 -37.72 -52.36
C TYR A 466 -22.78 -37.14 -53.06
N ARG A 467 -21.72 -37.95 -53.28
CA ARG A 467 -20.49 -37.47 -53.94
C ARG A 467 -20.70 -36.90 -55.35
N HIS A 468 -21.77 -37.33 -56.02
CA HIS A 468 -22.07 -36.94 -57.40
C HIS A 468 -22.73 -35.56 -57.50
N ASP A 469 -23.18 -35.01 -56.37
CA ASP A 469 -23.93 -33.75 -56.34
C ASP A 469 -23.02 -32.52 -56.22
N PHE A 470 -21.70 -32.68 -56.09
CA PHE A 470 -20.78 -31.54 -56.05
C PHE A 470 -20.63 -30.90 -57.43
N SER A 471 -20.87 -29.59 -57.50
CA SER A 471 -20.88 -28.84 -58.76
C SER A 471 -19.51 -28.88 -59.46
N VAL A 472 -19.49 -29.18 -60.75
CA VAL A 472 -18.27 -29.25 -61.58
C VAL A 472 -17.94 -27.83 -62.07
N GLY A 473 -17.54 -26.94 -61.16
CA GLY A 473 -17.20 -25.55 -61.50
C GLY A 473 -15.76 -25.34 -62.01
N SER A 474 -14.82 -26.19 -61.58
CA SER A 474 -13.37 -25.95 -61.75
C SER A 474 -12.60 -27.11 -62.40
N GLY A 475 -13.28 -28.15 -62.89
CA GLY A 475 -12.64 -29.29 -63.57
C GLY A 475 -12.07 -30.38 -62.66
N GLU A 476 -11.99 -30.16 -61.34
CA GLU A 476 -11.74 -31.19 -60.33
C GLU A 476 -13.01 -31.47 -59.53
N ARG A 477 -13.29 -32.76 -59.26
CA ARG A 477 -14.39 -33.14 -58.36
C ARG A 477 -13.87 -33.14 -56.93
N ASP A 478 -14.28 -32.13 -56.16
CA ASP A 478 -13.83 -31.86 -54.79
C ASP A 478 -14.07 -33.01 -53.78
N CYS A 479 -14.93 -33.99 -54.10
CA CYS A 479 -15.28 -35.14 -53.23
C CYS A 479 -14.96 -36.51 -53.90
N ASP A 480 -13.93 -36.60 -54.75
CA ASP A 480 -13.50 -37.90 -55.33
C ASP A 480 -12.70 -38.78 -54.36
N THR A 481 -12.11 -38.20 -53.31
CA THR A 481 -11.46 -38.94 -52.20
C THR A 481 -12.11 -38.57 -50.87
N LEU A 482 -12.13 -39.49 -49.89
CA LEU A 482 -12.68 -39.19 -48.56
C LEU A 482 -11.97 -38.00 -47.89
N ARG A 483 -10.64 -37.89 -48.09
CA ARG A 483 -9.86 -36.74 -47.63
C ARG A 483 -10.32 -35.45 -48.30
N GLY A 484 -10.47 -35.46 -49.62
CA GLY A 484 -11.01 -34.32 -50.38
C GLY A 484 -12.38 -33.93 -49.87
N CYS A 485 -13.30 -34.89 -49.74
CA CYS A 485 -14.65 -34.64 -49.28
C CYS A 485 -14.70 -34.05 -47.85
N TYR A 486 -13.86 -34.54 -46.94
CA TYR A 486 -13.73 -33.96 -45.60
C TYR A 486 -13.18 -32.53 -45.64
N LEU A 487 -12.12 -32.27 -46.41
CA LEU A 487 -11.58 -30.91 -46.56
C LEU A 487 -12.57 -29.94 -47.20
N THR A 488 -13.36 -30.41 -48.16
CA THR A 488 -14.43 -29.66 -48.81
C THR A 488 -15.57 -29.36 -47.84
N THR A 489 -15.94 -30.34 -47.00
CA THR A 489 -16.99 -30.16 -45.97
C THR A 489 -16.54 -29.20 -44.87
N VAL A 490 -15.31 -29.31 -44.37
CA VAL A 490 -14.74 -28.36 -43.39
C VAL A 490 -14.58 -26.97 -44.03
N GLY A 491 -14.03 -26.92 -45.25
CA GLY A 491 -13.70 -25.68 -45.93
C GLY A 491 -14.94 -24.93 -46.40
N TYR A 492 -15.67 -25.46 -47.38
CA TYR A 492 -16.85 -24.80 -47.92
C TYR A 492 -18.03 -24.88 -46.97
N GLY A 493 -18.22 -26.00 -46.28
CA GLY A 493 -19.36 -26.17 -45.37
C GLY A 493 -19.33 -25.29 -44.12
N LEU A 494 -18.18 -24.81 -43.65
CA LEU A 494 -18.12 -23.81 -42.56
C LEU A 494 -18.11 -22.36 -43.06
N ARG A 495 -17.59 -22.11 -44.27
CA ARG A 495 -17.46 -20.75 -44.84
C ARG A 495 -18.72 -20.25 -45.55
N LEU A 496 -19.50 -21.16 -46.14
CA LEU A 496 -20.75 -20.83 -46.83
C LEU A 496 -21.89 -20.75 -45.81
N SER A 497 -22.66 -19.66 -45.88
CA SER A 497 -23.69 -19.35 -44.87
C SER A 497 -24.85 -20.35 -44.86
N GLY A 498 -25.13 -21.06 -45.96
CA GLY A 498 -26.12 -22.14 -46.04
C GLY A 498 -25.56 -23.54 -45.74
N GLY A 499 -24.27 -23.63 -45.39
CA GLY A 499 -23.58 -24.88 -45.12
C GLY A 499 -23.10 -25.59 -46.40
N ILE A 500 -22.87 -26.89 -46.30
CA ILE A 500 -22.32 -27.68 -47.41
C ILE A 500 -23.27 -27.79 -48.61
N GLY A 501 -24.59 -27.63 -48.38
CA GLY A 501 -25.63 -27.67 -49.40
C GLY A 501 -25.47 -26.61 -50.51
N ASP A 502 -24.87 -25.46 -50.18
CA ASP A 502 -24.65 -24.36 -51.13
C ASP A 502 -23.63 -24.72 -52.22
N ASN A 503 -22.71 -25.66 -51.95
CA ASN A 503 -21.70 -26.12 -52.91
C ASN A 503 -22.18 -27.33 -53.75
N MET A 504 -23.37 -27.86 -53.46
CA MET A 504 -23.96 -29.01 -54.14
C MET A 504 -25.08 -28.56 -55.09
N GLU A 505 -25.38 -29.36 -56.10
CA GLU A 505 -26.51 -29.13 -57.00
C GLU A 505 -27.81 -29.11 -56.22
N HIS A 506 -28.63 -28.07 -56.41
CA HIS A 506 -29.83 -27.85 -55.61
C HIS A 506 -30.92 -28.88 -55.95
N ASP A 507 -31.26 -29.74 -55.00
CA ASP A 507 -32.37 -30.70 -55.09
C ASP A 507 -33.16 -30.71 -53.77
N ILE A 508 -34.49 -30.84 -53.85
CA ILE A 508 -35.43 -30.91 -52.70
C ILE A 508 -35.64 -32.39 -52.29
N GLY A 509 -34.85 -33.31 -52.85
CA GLY A 509 -34.94 -34.76 -52.64
C GLY A 509 -34.44 -35.26 -51.29
N LYS A 510 -33.92 -36.50 -51.26
CA LYS A 510 -33.52 -37.23 -50.03
C LYS A 510 -32.42 -36.52 -49.21
N ARG A 511 -31.68 -35.60 -49.83
CA ARG A 511 -30.58 -34.83 -49.22
C ARG A 511 -31.04 -33.70 -48.30
N TRP A 512 -32.30 -33.24 -48.42
CA TRP A 512 -32.80 -32.08 -47.67
C TRP A 512 -32.59 -32.19 -46.14
N LEU A 513 -32.75 -33.41 -45.60
CA LEU A 513 -32.57 -33.67 -44.17
C LEU A 513 -31.10 -33.56 -43.76
N LEU A 514 -30.19 -34.02 -44.63
CA LEU A 514 -28.75 -33.93 -44.40
C LEU A 514 -28.32 -32.46 -44.40
N ASP A 515 -28.73 -31.68 -45.40
CA ASP A 515 -28.36 -30.26 -45.53
C ASP A 515 -28.89 -29.42 -44.34
N ILE A 516 -30.15 -29.62 -43.93
CA ILE A 516 -30.71 -28.94 -42.76
C ILE A 516 -30.07 -29.40 -41.45
N SER A 517 -29.81 -30.70 -41.30
CA SER A 517 -29.17 -31.21 -40.08
C SER A 517 -27.73 -30.71 -39.95
N TYR A 518 -26.98 -30.61 -41.06
CA TYR A 518 -25.66 -30.02 -41.10
C TYR A 518 -25.71 -28.53 -40.73
N PHE A 519 -26.61 -27.77 -41.36
CA PHE A 519 -26.80 -26.35 -41.07
C PHE A 519 -27.14 -26.13 -39.58
N PHE A 520 -28.10 -26.87 -39.03
CA PHE A 520 -28.53 -26.67 -37.65
C PHE A 520 -27.48 -27.14 -36.62
N ILE A 521 -26.92 -28.34 -36.80
CA ILE A 521 -26.00 -28.91 -35.81
C ILE A 521 -24.64 -28.22 -35.89
N VAL A 522 -24.07 -28.04 -37.08
CA VAL A 522 -22.71 -27.52 -37.23
C VAL A 522 -22.67 -25.99 -37.16
N LEU A 523 -23.50 -25.29 -37.95
CA LEU A 523 -23.44 -23.83 -38.01
C LEU A 523 -24.22 -23.16 -36.88
N ILE A 524 -25.43 -23.63 -36.56
CA ILE A 524 -26.24 -22.96 -35.52
C ILE A 524 -25.85 -23.40 -34.11
N ILE A 525 -25.56 -24.67 -33.87
CA ILE A 525 -25.22 -25.14 -32.51
C ILE A 525 -23.71 -25.07 -32.28
N LEU A 526 -22.91 -25.86 -32.98
CA LEU A 526 -21.50 -26.06 -32.64
C LEU A 526 -20.65 -24.79 -32.82
N LEU A 527 -20.85 -24.05 -33.93
CA LEU A 527 -20.12 -22.81 -34.18
C LEU A 527 -20.52 -21.70 -33.19
N ASN A 528 -21.80 -21.60 -32.82
CA ASN A 528 -22.25 -20.63 -31.80
C ASN A 528 -21.83 -21.01 -30.39
N ILE A 529 -21.64 -22.30 -30.06
CA ILE A 529 -21.01 -22.70 -28.79
C ILE A 529 -19.57 -22.19 -28.73
N VAL A 530 -18.81 -22.30 -29.83
CA VAL A 530 -17.45 -21.76 -29.92
C VAL A 530 -17.43 -20.24 -29.66
N PHE A 531 -18.30 -19.48 -30.34
CA PHE A 531 -18.43 -18.05 -30.08
C PHE A 531 -18.92 -17.74 -28.67
N GLY A 532 -19.83 -18.56 -28.12
CA GLY A 532 -20.35 -18.44 -26.77
C GLY A 532 -19.25 -18.53 -25.70
N ILE A 533 -18.33 -19.49 -25.81
CA ILE A 533 -17.18 -19.63 -24.89
C ILE A 533 -16.29 -18.38 -24.92
N ILE A 534 -16.03 -17.83 -26.11
CA ILE A 534 -15.20 -16.63 -26.27
C ILE A 534 -15.91 -15.40 -25.70
N ILE A 535 -17.21 -15.22 -25.96
CA ILE A 535 -18.00 -14.09 -25.44
C ILE A 535 -18.10 -14.14 -23.91
N ASP A 536 -18.27 -15.32 -23.33
CA ASP A 536 -18.32 -15.51 -21.88
C ASP A 536 -16.99 -15.12 -21.23
N THR A 537 -15.87 -15.61 -21.78
CA THR A 537 -14.54 -15.24 -21.31
C THR A 537 -14.29 -13.74 -21.44
N PHE A 538 -14.67 -13.13 -22.56
CA PHE A 538 -14.53 -11.68 -22.77
C PHE A 538 -15.36 -10.87 -21.75
N SER A 539 -16.57 -11.35 -21.43
CA SER A 539 -17.44 -10.73 -20.43
C SER A 539 -16.85 -10.82 -19.02
N GLU A 540 -16.22 -11.95 -18.68
CA GLU A 540 -15.51 -12.14 -17.41
C GLU A 540 -14.31 -11.20 -17.29
N LEU A 541 -13.48 -11.06 -18.34
CA LEU A 541 -12.34 -10.14 -18.34
C LEU A 541 -12.76 -8.69 -18.17
N ARG A 542 -13.86 -8.30 -18.82
CA ARG A 542 -14.45 -6.97 -18.64
C ARG A 542 -14.94 -6.74 -17.21
N ALA A 543 -15.62 -7.73 -16.62
CA ALA A 543 -16.08 -7.65 -15.23
C ALA A 543 -14.89 -7.49 -14.27
N LYS A 544 -13.83 -8.30 -14.42
CA LYS A 544 -12.61 -8.19 -13.62
C LYS A 544 -11.94 -6.81 -13.75
N LYS A 545 -11.88 -6.25 -14.96
CA LYS A 545 -11.36 -4.90 -15.17
C LYS A 545 -12.19 -3.84 -14.44
N GLN A 546 -13.52 -3.94 -14.51
CA GLN A 546 -14.43 -3.03 -13.82
C GLN A 546 -14.34 -3.15 -12.29
N ASP A 547 -14.24 -4.38 -11.75
CA ASP A 547 -14.05 -4.61 -10.32
C ASP A 547 -12.72 -4.03 -9.82
N ARG A 548 -11.65 -4.13 -10.61
CA ARG A 548 -10.36 -3.50 -10.31
C ARG A 548 -10.44 -1.97 -10.34
N GLU A 549 -11.14 -1.38 -11.30
CA GLU A 549 -11.35 0.07 -11.33
C GLU A 549 -12.13 0.52 -10.08
N ARG A 550 -13.18 -0.21 -9.71
CA ARG A 550 -13.93 0.04 -8.46
C ARG A 550 -13.03 -0.02 -7.22
N ASP A 551 -12.27 -1.10 -7.04
CA ASP A 551 -11.36 -1.26 -5.89
C ASP A 551 -10.25 -0.19 -5.86
N THR A 552 -9.85 0.38 -7.01
CA THR A 552 -8.85 1.46 -7.06
C THR A 552 -9.40 2.81 -6.61
N PHE A 553 -10.66 3.12 -6.94
CA PHE A 553 -11.23 4.47 -6.73
C PHE A 553 -12.25 4.56 -5.59
N GLU A 554 -12.81 3.44 -5.14
CA GLU A 554 -13.86 3.40 -4.12
C GLU A 554 -13.41 2.72 -2.82
N VAL A 555 -12.25 2.07 -2.80
CA VAL A 555 -11.69 1.42 -1.60
C VAL A 555 -10.29 1.97 -1.37
N CYS A 556 -9.95 2.28 -0.12
CA CYS A 556 -8.60 2.71 0.20
C CYS A 556 -7.62 1.53 0.06
N PHE A 557 -6.50 1.73 -0.65
CA PHE A 557 -5.51 0.70 -0.89
C PHE A 557 -4.86 0.18 0.41
N ILE A 558 -4.66 1.05 1.40
CA ILE A 558 -3.91 0.73 2.63
C ILE A 558 -4.82 0.15 3.71
N CYS A 559 -5.86 0.88 4.13
CA CYS A 559 -6.74 0.41 5.21
C CYS A 559 -7.85 -0.53 4.75
N GLY A 560 -8.17 -0.57 3.45
CA GLY A 560 -9.25 -1.39 2.91
C GLY A 560 -10.68 -0.88 3.21
N ILE A 561 -10.81 0.33 3.78
CA ILE A 561 -12.11 0.93 4.09
C ILE A 561 -12.72 1.55 2.82
N GLU A 562 -14.03 1.37 2.65
CA GLU A 562 -14.77 1.88 1.50
C GLU A 562 -15.04 3.40 1.61
N LYS A 563 -15.05 4.07 0.45
CA LYS A 563 -15.32 5.49 0.27
C LYS A 563 -16.54 6.03 1.01
N PRO A 564 -17.71 5.36 1.03
CA PRO A 564 -18.90 5.88 1.70
C PRO A 564 -18.71 6.12 3.21
N VAL A 565 -17.82 5.36 3.86
CA VAL A 565 -17.55 5.51 5.31
C VAL A 565 -16.90 6.86 5.60
N PHE A 566 -15.92 7.26 4.78
CA PHE A 566 -15.24 8.54 4.91
C PHE A 566 -16.13 9.72 4.51
N ASP A 567 -16.86 9.58 3.41
CA ASP A 567 -17.70 10.65 2.89
C ASP A 567 -18.82 11.02 3.88
N LYS A 568 -19.39 10.03 4.58
CA LYS A 568 -20.40 10.23 5.65
C LYS A 568 -19.89 11.08 6.81
N GLN A 569 -18.59 11.02 7.11
CA GLN A 569 -17.98 11.75 8.23
C GLN A 569 -17.43 13.11 7.82
N SER A 570 -17.31 13.39 6.52
CA SER A 570 -16.82 14.69 6.04
C SER A 570 -17.87 15.79 6.16
N VAL A 571 -17.41 17.01 6.49
CA VAL A 571 -18.28 18.20 6.63
C VAL A 571 -19.08 18.47 5.34
N ASP A 572 -18.46 18.23 4.18
CA ASP A 572 -19.05 18.45 2.86
C ASP A 572 -19.74 17.20 2.27
N GLY A 573 -19.72 16.06 2.98
CA GLY A 573 -20.35 14.80 2.57
C GLY A 573 -19.76 14.10 1.33
N THR A 574 -18.71 14.64 0.70
CA THR A 574 -18.20 14.18 -0.62
C THR A 574 -16.69 14.26 -0.79
N SER A 575 -15.99 14.98 0.08
CA SER A 575 -14.55 15.24 -0.01
C SER A 575 -13.72 14.37 0.95
N GLY A 576 -14.38 13.66 1.88
CA GLY A 576 -13.73 12.88 2.93
C GLY A 576 -12.76 11.84 2.40
N PHE A 577 -13.22 10.99 1.47
CA PHE A 577 -12.36 9.95 0.91
C PHE A 577 -11.21 10.53 0.08
N ARG A 578 -11.44 11.62 -0.66
CA ARG A 578 -10.40 12.25 -1.49
C ARG A 578 -9.29 12.81 -0.63
N ARG A 579 -9.62 13.47 0.49
CA ARG A 579 -8.63 13.96 1.46
C ARG A 579 -7.84 12.79 2.06
N HIS A 580 -8.55 11.76 2.52
CA HIS A 580 -7.93 10.54 3.07
C HIS A 580 -6.96 9.87 2.09
N TYR A 581 -7.36 9.69 0.82
CA TYR A 581 -6.52 9.07 -0.21
C TYR A 581 -5.24 9.85 -0.52
N HIS A 582 -5.28 11.18 -0.51
CA HIS A 582 -4.13 12.01 -0.88
C HIS A 582 -3.23 12.40 0.29
N GLU A 583 -3.79 12.68 1.46
CA GLU A 583 -3.08 13.23 2.62
C GLU A 583 -2.77 12.15 3.68
N ASP A 584 -3.72 11.24 3.94
CA ASP A 584 -3.58 10.25 5.01
C ASP A 584 -2.94 8.95 4.46
N HIS A 585 -3.61 8.28 3.52
CA HIS A 585 -3.28 6.94 3.03
C HIS A 585 -2.92 6.93 1.54
N ASN A 586 -1.91 7.72 1.18
CA ASN A 586 -1.35 7.66 -0.16
C ASN A 586 -0.36 6.49 -0.28
N MET A 587 -0.66 5.52 -1.14
CA MET A 587 0.17 4.34 -1.38
C MET A 587 1.64 4.69 -1.69
N TRP A 588 1.88 5.78 -2.42
CA TRP A 588 3.24 6.20 -2.77
C TRP A 588 4.00 6.81 -1.60
N ASN A 589 3.31 7.37 -0.60
CA ASN A 589 3.96 7.83 0.62
C ASN A 589 4.50 6.63 1.42
N TYR A 590 3.76 5.52 1.48
CA TYR A 590 4.26 4.28 2.10
C TYR A 590 5.47 3.73 1.33
N MET A 591 5.44 3.75 -0.01
CA MET A 591 6.60 3.39 -0.82
C MET A 591 7.80 4.30 -0.52
N SER A 592 7.59 5.62 -0.47
CA SER A 592 8.65 6.59 -0.13
C SER A 592 9.21 6.35 1.28
N PHE A 593 8.37 6.00 2.25
CA PHE A 593 8.79 5.71 3.62
C PHE A 593 9.65 4.45 3.69
N ILE A 594 9.28 3.38 2.97
CA ILE A 594 10.12 2.17 2.87
C ILE A 594 11.48 2.48 2.25
N VAL A 595 11.51 3.32 1.21
CA VAL A 595 12.77 3.73 0.56
C VAL A 595 13.61 4.61 1.49
N PHE A 596 12.99 5.56 2.19
CA PHE A 596 13.61 6.42 3.19
C PHE A 596 14.33 5.58 4.26
N LEU A 597 13.63 4.61 4.88
CA LEU A 597 14.24 3.69 5.83
C LEU A 597 15.42 2.94 5.19
N LYS A 598 15.27 2.40 3.98
CA LYS A 598 16.38 1.65 3.33
C LYS A 598 17.60 2.50 2.98
N LEU A 599 17.47 3.82 2.86
CA LEU A 599 18.58 4.74 2.59
C LEU A 599 19.26 5.22 3.88
N GLN A 600 18.49 5.39 4.96
CA GLN A 600 18.97 5.79 6.28
C GLN A 600 19.80 4.67 6.94
N ASP A 601 20.80 5.07 7.73
CA ASP A 601 21.56 4.15 8.58
C ASP A 601 20.64 3.57 9.67
N LYS A 602 20.88 2.33 10.08
CA LYS A 602 20.08 1.65 11.10
C LYS A 602 20.29 2.22 12.49
N ASP A 603 21.45 2.83 12.73
CA ASP A 603 21.80 3.41 14.02
C ASP A 603 21.09 4.77 14.26
N ASP A 604 20.60 5.42 13.20
CA ASP A 604 19.87 6.70 13.26
C ASP A 604 18.34 6.53 13.35
N ASP A 605 17.84 5.29 13.31
CA ASP A 605 16.41 5.02 13.37
C ASP A 605 15.81 5.48 14.71
N ASP A 606 14.68 6.17 14.67
CA ASP A 606 13.81 6.28 15.85
C ASP A 606 13.14 4.93 16.19
N GLY A 607 12.45 4.83 17.32
CA GLY A 607 11.84 3.57 17.73
C GLY A 607 10.69 3.09 16.84
N LEU A 608 9.97 4.01 16.18
CA LEU A 608 8.92 3.67 15.23
C LEU A 608 9.54 3.19 13.92
N GLU A 609 10.56 3.87 13.43
CA GLU A 609 11.34 3.55 12.23
C GLU A 609 12.02 2.19 12.37
N GLN A 610 12.68 1.94 13.51
CA GLN A 610 13.28 0.64 13.82
C GLN A 610 12.23 -0.48 13.84
N TYR A 611 11.06 -0.22 14.42
CA TYR A 611 9.94 -1.17 14.43
C TYR A 611 9.45 -1.46 13.00
N VAL A 612 9.22 -0.45 12.17
CA VAL A 612 8.77 -0.62 10.79
C VAL A 612 9.83 -1.31 9.94
N ARG A 613 11.11 -0.95 10.09
CA ARG A 613 12.23 -1.61 9.40
C ARG A 613 12.25 -3.10 9.73
N THR A 614 12.14 -3.46 11.00
CA THR A 614 12.08 -4.86 11.45
C THR A 614 10.87 -5.58 10.85
N CYS A 615 9.71 -4.92 10.77
CA CYS A 615 8.53 -5.48 10.10
C CYS A 615 8.78 -5.71 8.61
N CYS A 616 9.39 -4.75 7.91
CA CYS A 616 9.70 -4.85 6.49
C CYS A 616 10.69 -5.97 6.19
N GLU A 617 11.75 -6.11 6.99
CA GLU A 617 12.74 -7.19 6.85
C GLU A 617 12.13 -8.58 7.07
N ASN A 618 11.14 -8.68 7.97
CA ASN A 618 10.41 -9.93 8.23
C ASN A 618 9.18 -10.12 7.32
N THR A 619 8.94 -9.21 6.36
CA THR A 619 7.74 -9.18 5.50
C THR A 619 6.41 -9.20 6.28
N ASP A 620 6.42 -8.59 7.47
CA ASP A 620 5.25 -8.44 8.32
C ASP A 620 4.43 -7.20 7.93
N ILE A 621 3.11 -7.37 7.85
CA ILE A 621 2.14 -6.33 7.48
C ILE A 621 1.44 -5.70 8.69
N THR A 622 1.74 -6.14 9.92
CA THR A 622 1.07 -5.68 11.15
C THR A 622 1.18 -4.18 11.41
N TRP A 623 2.21 -3.53 10.87
CA TRP A 623 2.42 -2.09 11.00
C TRP A 623 1.47 -1.25 10.12
N PHE A 624 0.85 -1.84 9.10
CA PHE A 624 -0.13 -1.12 8.28
C PHE A 624 -1.46 -0.92 9.05
N PRO A 625 -2.15 0.21 8.86
CA PRO A 625 -3.43 0.50 9.50
C PRO A 625 -4.60 -0.22 8.83
N VAL A 626 -4.59 -1.55 8.81
CA VAL A 626 -5.67 -2.35 8.23
C VAL A 626 -6.97 -2.17 9.03
N GLY A 627 -8.02 -1.70 8.34
CA GLY A 627 -9.32 -1.42 8.95
C GLY A 627 -9.34 -0.25 9.94
N LYS A 628 -8.27 0.54 10.01
CA LYS A 628 -8.14 1.70 10.91
C LYS A 628 -7.74 2.94 10.13
N ALA A 629 -8.18 4.11 10.59
CA ALA A 629 -7.73 5.39 10.07
C ALA A 629 -7.90 6.46 11.15
N MET A 630 -6.86 7.26 11.41
CA MET A 630 -6.91 8.26 12.49
C MET A 630 -8.06 9.27 12.33
N CYS A 631 -8.42 9.58 11.08
CA CYS A 631 -9.52 10.51 10.80
C CYS A 631 -10.92 9.94 11.13
N LEU A 632 -11.04 8.62 11.33
CA LEU A 632 -12.28 7.97 11.77
C LEU A 632 -12.28 7.71 13.29
N ASP A 633 -11.11 7.44 13.88
CA ASP A 633 -10.96 7.09 15.30
C ASP A 633 -11.36 8.25 16.24
N LYS A 634 -11.10 9.52 15.86
CA LYS A 634 -11.45 10.71 16.68
C LYS A 634 -12.93 10.81 17.05
N ASN A 635 -13.83 10.29 16.20
CA ASN A 635 -15.26 10.25 16.49
C ASN A 635 -15.69 8.94 17.17
N GLY A 636 -14.93 7.86 16.98
CA GLY A 636 -15.12 6.59 17.70
C GLY A 636 -14.97 6.78 19.20
N ASP A 637 -14.00 7.61 19.62
CA ASP A 637 -13.82 7.99 21.02
C ASP A 637 -15.02 8.78 21.57
N GLU A 638 -15.70 9.61 20.77
CA GLU A 638 -16.92 10.29 21.23
C GLU A 638 -18.08 9.32 21.45
N GLU A 639 -18.25 8.34 20.55
CA GLU A 639 -19.29 7.31 20.65
C GLU A 639 -19.00 6.31 21.77
N GLU A 640 -17.73 5.91 21.93
CA GLU A 640 -17.26 5.04 23.01
C GLU A 640 -17.29 5.76 24.37
N ASN A 641 -16.92 7.05 24.42
CA ASN A 641 -17.06 7.86 25.64
C ASN A 641 -18.53 8.11 25.97
N ALA A 642 -19.40 8.30 24.97
CA ALA A 642 -20.84 8.44 25.19
C ALA A 642 -21.46 7.15 25.74
N THR A 643 -21.04 5.98 25.23
CA THR A 643 -21.50 4.68 25.74
C THR A 643 -20.94 4.38 27.13
N LYS A 644 -19.66 4.61 27.41
CA LYS A 644 -19.08 4.52 28.76
C LYS A 644 -19.74 5.50 29.73
N ALA A 645 -20.05 6.73 29.31
CA ALA A 645 -20.78 7.70 30.12
C ALA A 645 -22.23 7.27 30.38
N LEU A 646 -22.86 6.60 29.41
CA LEU A 646 -24.20 6.04 29.56
C LEU A 646 -24.20 4.84 30.53
N GLU A 647 -23.22 3.94 30.43
CA GLU A 647 -23.02 2.83 31.37
C GLU A 647 -22.82 3.32 32.80
N LYS A 648 -21.96 4.33 33.00
CA LYS A 648 -21.77 4.96 34.32
C LYS A 648 -23.07 5.57 34.86
N ARG A 649 -23.88 6.19 34.01
CA ARG A 649 -25.21 6.71 34.41
C ARG A 649 -26.18 5.58 34.77
N PHE A 650 -26.12 4.43 34.09
CA PHE A 650 -26.92 3.26 34.44
C PHE A 650 -26.52 2.69 35.80
N GLU A 651 -25.21 2.61 36.11
CA GLU A 651 -24.72 2.20 37.42
C GLU A 651 -25.19 3.14 38.54
N ASP A 652 -25.13 4.46 38.31
CA ASP A 652 -25.63 5.47 39.25
C ASP A 652 -27.14 5.32 39.51
N VAL A 653 -27.92 5.06 38.45
CA VAL A 653 -29.37 4.81 38.56
C VAL A 653 -29.64 3.51 39.33
N GLU A 654 -28.88 2.44 39.09
CA GLU A 654 -29.04 1.18 39.82
C GLU A 654 -28.73 1.37 41.30
N ALA A 655 -27.69 2.14 41.64
CA ALA A 655 -27.35 2.47 43.02
C ALA A 655 -28.46 3.28 43.71
N LEU A 656 -29.04 4.28 43.04
CA LEU A 656 -30.17 5.06 43.56
C LEU A 656 -31.42 4.19 43.76
N VAL A 657 -31.71 3.27 42.85
CA VAL A 657 -32.84 2.33 42.96
C VAL A 657 -32.66 1.38 44.15
N ARG A 658 -31.44 0.88 44.38
CA ARG A 658 -31.13 0.07 45.58
C ARG A 658 -31.36 0.88 46.85
N GLN A 659 -30.88 2.12 46.89
CA GLN A 659 -31.04 3.00 48.04
C GLN A 659 -32.52 3.35 48.31
N ALA A 660 -33.30 3.57 47.25
CA ALA A 660 -34.75 3.80 47.35
C ALA A 660 -35.49 2.54 47.85
N ASN A 661 -35.13 1.35 47.36
CA ASN A 661 -35.71 0.09 47.81
C ASN A 661 -35.40 -0.20 49.29
N GLU A 662 -34.18 0.10 49.75
CA GLU A 662 -33.83 0.00 51.16
C GLU A 662 -34.59 1.01 52.03
N ALA A 663 -34.71 2.26 51.58
CA ALA A 663 -35.50 3.27 52.28
C ALA A 663 -36.98 2.86 52.39
N GLN A 664 -37.54 2.30 51.32
CA GLN A 664 -38.92 1.80 51.31
C GLN A 664 -39.09 0.61 52.25
N ARG A 665 -38.14 -0.34 52.31
CA ARG A 665 -38.14 -1.44 53.30
C ARG A 665 -38.13 -0.91 54.73
N ARG A 666 -37.27 0.07 55.04
CA ARG A 666 -37.23 0.69 56.38
C ARG A 666 -38.53 1.38 56.76
N ILE A 667 -39.19 2.02 55.80
CA ILE A 667 -40.51 2.63 56.02
C ILE A 667 -41.55 1.54 56.32
N VAL A 668 -41.57 0.45 55.54
CA VAL A 668 -42.48 -0.68 55.76
C VAL A 668 -42.25 -1.34 57.12
N GLU A 669 -41.00 -1.58 57.52
CA GLU A 669 -40.66 -2.12 58.85
C GLU A 669 -41.16 -1.21 59.98
N LYS A 670 -40.92 0.10 59.86
CA LYS A 670 -41.37 1.09 60.85
C LYS A 670 -42.90 1.19 60.93
N HIS A 671 -43.60 0.99 59.81
CA HIS A 671 -45.06 0.89 59.79
C HIS A 671 -45.55 -0.42 60.42
N SER A 672 -44.87 -1.55 60.19
CA SER A 672 -45.16 -2.83 60.86
C SER A 672 -45.02 -2.72 62.38
N GLU A 673 -43.92 -2.16 62.88
CA GLU A 673 -43.71 -1.95 64.33
C GLU A 673 -44.79 -1.05 64.97
N ARG A 674 -45.22 0.00 64.24
CA ARG A 674 -46.34 0.86 64.66
C ARG A 674 -47.66 0.11 64.71
N ILE A 675 -47.91 -0.78 63.76
CA ILE A 675 -49.10 -1.62 63.74
C ILE A 675 -49.06 -2.62 64.90
N GLU A 676 -47.92 -3.26 65.15
CA GLU A 676 -47.76 -4.19 66.29
C GLU A 676 -47.97 -3.49 67.64
N THR A 677 -47.42 -2.28 67.81
CA THR A 677 -47.65 -1.49 69.03
C THR A 677 -49.10 -1.00 69.17
N LEU A 678 -49.78 -0.66 68.07
CA LEU A 678 -51.22 -0.36 68.09
C LEU A 678 -52.05 -1.59 68.46
N ILE A 679 -51.71 -2.76 67.92
CA ILE A 679 -52.35 -4.04 68.28
C ILE A 679 -52.11 -4.37 69.75
N ALA A 680 -50.88 -4.21 70.26
CA ALA A 680 -50.57 -4.42 71.68
C ALA A 680 -51.35 -3.47 72.59
N ASN A 681 -51.51 -2.20 72.20
CA ASN A 681 -52.31 -1.22 72.93
C ASN A 681 -53.82 -1.51 72.87
N LEU A 682 -54.32 -2.06 71.76
CA LEU A 682 -55.70 -2.54 71.62
C LEU A 682 -55.96 -3.79 72.47
N ILE A 683 -55.00 -4.70 72.55
CA ILE A 683 -55.06 -5.87 73.45
C ILE A 683 -55.04 -5.41 74.92
N ALA A 684 -54.20 -4.42 75.26
CA ALA A 684 -54.13 -3.86 76.61
C ALA A 684 -55.42 -3.10 77.01
N SER A 685 -56.06 -2.40 76.07
CA SER A 685 -57.35 -1.73 76.31
C SER A 685 -58.53 -2.73 76.36
N GLY A 686 -58.50 -3.79 75.56
CA GLY A 686 -59.44 -4.90 75.65
C GLY A 686 -59.32 -5.71 76.95
N ALA A 687 -58.10 -5.87 77.48
CA ALA A 687 -57.87 -6.48 78.80
C ALA A 687 -58.42 -5.61 79.94
N LYS A 688 -58.46 -4.28 79.78
CA LYS A 688 -59.03 -3.34 80.76
C LYS A 688 -60.57 -3.32 80.79
N GLN A 689 -61.23 -3.79 79.74
CA GLN A 689 -62.70 -3.99 79.71
C GLN A 689 -63.15 -5.34 80.27
N ARG A 690 -62.25 -6.33 80.44
CA ARG A 690 -62.58 -7.65 80.98
C ARG A 690 -62.50 -7.79 82.51
N SER A 691 -62.17 -6.74 83.27
CA SER A 691 -62.16 -6.75 84.74
C SER A 691 -63.43 -6.24 85.42
N MET A 692 -64.47 -5.86 84.66
CA MET A 692 -65.80 -5.52 85.19
C MET A 692 -66.89 -6.36 84.50
N SER A 693 -67.02 -7.63 84.88
CA SER A 693 -68.32 -8.28 85.09
C SER A 693 -68.13 -9.73 85.52
N GLN A 694 -68.61 -10.03 86.73
CA GLN A 694 -68.78 -11.39 87.21
C GLN A 694 -70.27 -11.78 87.16
N VAL A 695 -70.54 -12.90 86.43
CA VAL A 695 -71.31 -14.09 86.89
C VAL A 695 -72.87 -14.06 86.80
N PRO A 696 -73.65 -15.18 86.65
CA PRO A 696 -73.31 -16.64 86.57
C PRO A 696 -73.92 -17.50 85.41
N ASP A 697 -73.32 -18.69 85.23
CA ASP A 697 -73.77 -20.05 84.81
C ASP A 697 -75.06 -20.35 84.01
N ALA A 698 -74.93 -21.20 82.97
CA ALA A 698 -75.54 -22.55 82.89
C ALA A 698 -75.24 -23.36 81.59
N ARG A 699 -74.83 -24.64 81.78
CA ARG A 699 -75.09 -25.89 81.00
C ARG A 699 -74.64 -26.00 79.51
N ALA A 700 -73.66 -26.86 79.17
CA ALA A 700 -73.71 -28.33 78.96
C ALA A 700 -74.17 -28.78 77.55
N ASN A 701 -73.25 -29.25 76.68
CA ASN A 701 -73.16 -30.66 76.25
C ASN A 701 -72.08 -30.95 75.17
N SER A 702 -71.59 -32.18 75.28
CA SER A 702 -70.58 -32.99 74.58
C SER A 702 -70.64 -33.21 73.05
N ALA A 703 -69.46 -33.58 72.51
CA ALA A 703 -69.17 -34.63 71.50
C ALA A 703 -69.57 -34.36 70.02
N SER A 704 -68.94 -34.87 68.95
CA SER A 704 -67.73 -35.64 68.65
C SER A 704 -67.73 -35.95 67.13
N GLY A 705 -66.58 -36.15 66.48
CA GLY A 705 -66.44 -37.12 65.38
C GLY A 705 -66.08 -36.64 63.96
N ASN A 706 -64.82 -36.86 63.56
CA ASN A 706 -64.29 -37.62 62.39
C ASN A 706 -65.19 -37.82 61.13
N ARG A 707 -64.70 -37.88 59.87
CA ARG A 707 -63.45 -38.47 59.32
C ARG A 707 -63.31 -38.22 57.79
N GLU A 708 -62.08 -38.43 57.28
CA GLU A 708 -61.63 -38.81 55.90
C GLU A 708 -61.61 -37.71 54.79
N GLY A 709 -60.59 -37.56 53.92
CA GLY A 709 -59.31 -38.25 53.69
C GLY A 709 -58.67 -37.85 52.33
N LEU A 710 -57.35 -38.13 52.18
CA LEU A 710 -56.44 -38.14 50.99
C LEU A 710 -55.85 -36.79 50.43
N SER A 711 -54.54 -36.51 50.31
CA SER A 711 -53.27 -37.21 49.88
C SER A 711 -52.94 -37.00 48.38
N LEU A 712 -51.71 -36.79 47.83
CA LEU A 712 -50.33 -36.46 48.25
C LEU A 712 -49.41 -36.44 46.99
N GLY A 713 -48.29 -35.68 47.01
CA GLY A 713 -47.00 -35.97 46.34
C GLY A 713 -46.53 -34.97 45.24
N MET A 714 -45.23 -34.76 44.90
CA MET A 714 -43.89 -34.83 45.52
C MET A 714 -42.82 -34.42 44.44
N PHE A 715 -41.75 -33.67 44.79
CA PHE A 715 -40.34 -33.63 44.23
C PHE A 715 -40.04 -33.37 42.70
N ARG A 716 -38.91 -32.83 42.14
CA ARG A 716 -37.56 -32.27 42.52
C ARG A 716 -36.83 -31.67 41.25
N ALA A 717 -35.84 -30.76 41.45
CA ALA A 717 -34.55 -30.49 40.73
C ALA A 717 -34.39 -30.01 39.24
N GLY A 718 -33.59 -28.93 39.04
CA GLY A 718 -32.32 -28.88 38.26
C GLY A 718 -32.28 -28.40 36.78
N GLY A 719 -31.28 -27.55 36.42
CA GLY A 719 -30.68 -27.54 35.07
C GLY A 719 -30.40 -26.17 34.38
N ALA A 720 -29.15 -25.97 33.96
CA ALA A 720 -28.61 -24.85 33.17
C ALA A 720 -28.83 -25.02 31.64
N GLY A 721 -28.58 -23.97 30.83
CA GLY A 721 -28.47 -24.09 29.37
C GLY A 721 -28.12 -22.79 28.65
N ALA A 722 -26.95 -22.79 27.99
CA ALA A 722 -26.48 -21.82 27.02
C ALA A 722 -27.20 -21.97 25.66
N GLY A 723 -27.12 -20.96 24.79
CA GLY A 723 -27.53 -21.05 23.40
C GLY A 723 -26.98 -19.91 22.56
N ALA A 724 -25.90 -20.19 21.82
CA ALA A 724 -25.52 -19.46 20.62
C ALA A 724 -26.39 -19.90 19.43
N ALA A 725 -26.71 -18.96 18.56
CA ALA A 725 -26.93 -19.14 17.13
C ALA A 725 -26.67 -17.78 16.46
#